data_AF-A0A6B3MBG6-F1
#
_entry.id   AF-A0A6B3MBG6-F1
#
_cell.length_a   1.000
_cell.length_b   1.000
_cell.length_c   1.000
_cell.angle_alpha   90.00
_cell.angle_beta   90.00
_cell.angle_gamma   90.00
#
_symmetry.space_group_name_H-M   'P 1'
#
loop_
_entity.id
_entity.type
_entity.pdbx_description
1 polymer ?
#
loop_
_entity_poly.entity_id
_entity_poly.type
_entity_poly.pdbx_seq_one_letter_code
_entity_poly.pdbx_strand_id
1 'polypeptide(L)'
;MTRLFEAFISYGRADSKAFAIKLQAHLEQLGVKVWFDFNDIPLAVDFQNQIDDGIEKASHFLFIISPHSVNSPYCGKEIDLAIKLNKRIIPLLHVMQISQETWQQRNQKGTVEDWEAYKHKGLHDSYQNMHQTLRKLNWVFFQEDKNDFDQSLADLIKLLGTHTDYVASHTRFLVKALEWERNQKQTSYLLIGEERQQAEAWLKIRFKDEQPPCVPTDLHGEYITESIKNGNNLMSEVFLSYADEDRLTMEKIRNSLRRESITVWTNTTDIQTGEAFEEAIQRGIEQADNFVYLLSPDSVNSKYAQQELDLALPLNKRIIPLLVHSTQPEMIPSGLRELHYIDLTDNLKEEDYQLDESQLLKIIHQDAAYYNEHKILLTKALKWQRQQNNPSILLRGYNLRSAQAWLKVGHTRRNHPPTALQEEFITESLRQPPLESLDVFISYSRADSDLARKLNDSLQLQGKTTWFDQESIVSGTDFQQEIYRGIRACDNFLFILSPRAVNSPYCQDEVEYAASLNKRFVTVLHQQINTADLHPELAKVQWLDFNQNQRDFNANFNQLVRTLDTDREHVHSHSKWLQRALEWEQKGETNDLLLRGNEFLIAQSWLEVTAQEKKKPSATALQKLFIESSQKAIETAEEEEKHRQAEMLRLQEEKTKEAEARLAEEKKRLTEQKKSAKRQKIFLGAVSTALVVAVGLGVVAFIQRREAIKVTAGQINALNGYSLILDESNQELDAMVEAIRAGSLLKNLTSKKNQLEAPILTILQELTYNTGKRFRERNQA
;
A
#
# COMPACT_ATOMS: atom_id res chain seq x y z
N MET A 1 22.27 -9.91 34.90
CA MET A 1 21.17 -9.09 35.44
C MET A 1 21.73 -8.19 36.52
N THR A 2 21.56 -6.87 36.38
CA THR A 2 21.99 -5.89 37.38
C THR A 2 21.11 -6.04 38.62
N ARG A 3 21.71 -6.30 39.79
CA ARG A 3 20.96 -6.45 41.04
C ARG A 3 20.49 -5.07 41.51
N LEU A 4 19.17 -4.84 41.49
CA LEU A 4 18.55 -3.62 42.03
C LEU A 4 18.19 -3.81 43.51
N PHE A 5 18.20 -2.71 44.26
CA PHE A 5 17.84 -2.65 45.67
C PHE A 5 16.59 -1.80 45.88
N GLU A 6 15.82 -2.13 46.91
CA GLU A 6 14.64 -1.35 47.27
C GLU A 6 15.00 -0.17 48.15
N ALA A 7 16.01 -0.30 49.01
CA ALA A 7 16.45 0.77 49.90
C ALA A 7 17.98 0.82 50.04
N PHE A 8 18.51 2.04 50.17
CA PHE A 8 19.88 2.33 50.59
C PHE A 8 19.83 3.00 51.98
N ILE A 9 20.68 2.60 52.92
CA ILE A 9 20.74 3.19 54.26
C ILE A 9 22.01 4.03 54.42
N SER A 10 21.84 5.35 54.54
CA SER A 10 22.88 6.30 54.94
C SER A 10 22.81 6.55 56.44
N TYR A 11 23.93 6.39 57.16
CA TYR A 11 23.94 6.55 58.62
C TYR A 11 25.29 6.99 59.20
N GLY A 12 25.22 7.67 60.35
CA GLY A 12 26.39 8.08 61.12
C GLY A 12 26.88 6.96 62.02
N ARG A 13 28.09 6.44 61.77
CA ARG A 13 28.65 5.28 62.48
C ARG A 13 28.75 5.47 64.01
N ALA A 14 29.06 6.68 64.48
CA ALA A 14 29.22 6.92 65.92
C ALA A 14 27.89 6.89 66.72
N ASP A 15 26.77 7.16 66.05
CA ASP A 15 25.50 7.46 66.74
C ASP A 15 24.45 6.39 66.44
N SER A 16 24.48 5.84 65.22
CA SER A 16 23.36 5.08 64.68
C SER A 16 23.75 3.72 64.13
N LYS A 17 24.97 3.23 64.36
CA LYS A 17 25.43 1.94 63.80
C LYS A 17 24.58 0.76 64.29
N ALA A 18 24.34 0.65 65.60
CA ALA A 18 23.53 -0.43 66.15
C ALA A 18 22.08 -0.39 65.65
N PHE A 19 21.50 0.82 65.62
CA PHE A 19 20.18 1.06 65.08
C PHE A 19 20.08 0.72 63.58
N ALA A 20 21.05 1.11 62.77
CA ALA A 20 21.07 0.83 61.33
C ALA A 20 21.14 -0.68 61.04
N ILE A 21 21.95 -1.43 61.80
CA ILE A 21 22.01 -2.90 61.71
C ILE A 21 20.67 -3.53 62.12
N LYS A 22 20.07 -3.05 63.22
CA LYS A 22 18.75 -3.52 63.66
C LYS A 22 17.70 -3.27 62.57
N LEU A 23 17.65 -2.06 62.01
CA LEU A 23 16.70 -1.68 60.97
C LEU A 23 16.87 -2.54 59.71
N GLN A 24 18.10 -2.71 59.23
CA GLN A 24 18.40 -3.54 58.06
C GLN A 24 17.93 -4.99 58.25
N ALA A 25 18.22 -5.60 59.40
CA ALA A 25 17.78 -6.98 59.69
C ALA A 25 16.25 -7.13 59.67
N HIS A 26 15.50 -6.16 60.19
CA HIS A 26 14.03 -6.21 60.17
C HIS A 26 13.48 -6.00 58.75
N LEU A 27 14.05 -5.07 57.98
CA LEU A 27 13.66 -4.84 56.58
C LEU A 27 13.89 -6.10 55.72
N GLU A 28 15.02 -6.78 55.89
CA GLU A 28 15.33 -8.02 55.17
C GLU A 28 14.42 -9.19 55.57
N GLN A 29 14.07 -9.31 56.86
CA GLN A 29 13.09 -10.31 57.32
C GLN A 29 11.70 -10.10 56.69
N LEU A 30 11.35 -8.86 56.37
CA LEU A 30 10.12 -8.48 55.68
C LEU A 30 10.24 -8.59 54.15
N GLY A 31 11.38 -9.04 53.63
CA GLY A 31 11.62 -9.26 52.20
C GLY A 31 12.14 -8.05 51.43
N VAL A 32 12.41 -6.92 52.10
CA VAL A 32 12.94 -5.70 51.47
C VAL A 32 14.43 -5.88 51.19
N LYS A 33 14.85 -5.70 49.94
CA LYS A 33 16.27 -5.77 49.54
C LYS A 33 16.98 -4.46 49.87
N VAL A 34 17.84 -4.50 50.89
CA VAL A 34 18.59 -3.32 51.36
C VAL A 34 20.04 -3.38 50.90
N TRP A 35 20.57 -2.25 50.40
CA TRP A 35 22.01 -2.07 50.22
C TRP A 35 22.61 -1.55 51.53
N PHE A 36 23.66 -2.22 52.04
CA PHE A 36 24.26 -1.89 53.34
C PHE A 36 25.80 -2.01 53.34
N ASP A 37 26.46 -0.92 53.70
CA ASP A 37 27.92 -0.67 53.66
C ASP A 37 28.82 -1.77 54.29
N PHE A 38 28.32 -2.57 55.24
CA PHE A 38 29.17 -3.50 56.01
C PHE A 38 29.44 -4.87 55.34
N ASN A 39 28.66 -5.27 54.33
CA ASN A 39 28.70 -6.64 53.78
C ASN A 39 29.02 -6.73 52.27
N ASP A 40 28.90 -5.65 51.50
CA ASP A 40 28.84 -5.71 50.03
C ASP A 40 30.06 -5.09 49.30
N ILE A 41 31.10 -4.68 50.01
CA ILE A 41 32.30 -4.05 49.40
C ILE A 41 33.46 -5.06 49.34
N PRO A 42 33.89 -5.52 48.16
CA PRO A 42 35.04 -6.41 48.01
C PRO A 42 36.33 -5.76 48.53
N LEU A 43 37.27 -6.58 49.01
CA LEU A 43 38.62 -6.08 49.37
C LEU A 43 39.30 -5.48 48.11
N ALA A 44 39.98 -4.34 48.28
CA ALA A 44 40.74 -3.61 47.24
C ALA A 44 39.92 -2.87 46.14
N VAL A 45 38.67 -2.48 46.41
CA VAL A 45 37.91 -1.55 45.53
C VAL A 45 37.83 -0.14 46.12
N ASP A 46 37.59 0.85 45.26
CA ASP A 46 37.27 2.22 45.71
C ASP A 46 35.91 2.22 46.41
N PHE A 47 35.98 2.42 47.72
CA PHE A 47 34.84 2.43 48.63
C PHE A 47 33.77 3.46 48.24
N GLN A 48 34.17 4.65 47.76
CA GLN A 48 33.21 5.68 47.40
C GLN A 48 32.40 5.30 46.15
N ASN A 49 33.05 4.70 45.15
CA ASN A 49 32.36 4.28 43.92
C ASN A 49 31.34 3.16 44.19
N GLN A 50 31.57 2.30 45.18
CA GLN A 50 30.59 1.27 45.56
C GLN A 50 29.37 1.87 46.27
N ILE A 51 29.57 2.88 47.10
CA ILE A 51 28.48 3.64 47.72
C ILE A 51 27.65 4.33 46.65
N ASP A 52 28.30 5.03 45.71
CA ASP A 52 27.63 5.74 44.63
C ASP A 52 26.80 4.76 43.77
N ASP A 53 27.37 3.59 43.43
CA ASP A 53 26.66 2.49 42.73
C ASP A 53 25.47 1.94 43.54
N GLY A 54 25.61 1.83 44.87
CA GLY A 54 24.53 1.44 45.78
C GLY A 54 23.37 2.43 45.77
N ILE A 55 23.67 3.74 45.81
CA ILE A 55 22.67 4.81 45.73
C ILE A 55 21.96 4.79 44.37
N GLU A 56 22.72 4.62 43.29
CA GLU A 56 22.18 4.54 41.94
C GLU A 56 21.20 3.37 41.77
N LYS A 57 21.52 2.20 42.33
CA LYS A 57 20.72 0.97 42.21
C LYS A 57 19.59 0.84 43.24
N ALA A 58 19.52 1.73 44.22
CA ALA A 58 18.47 1.72 45.24
C ALA A 58 17.27 2.59 44.86
N SER A 59 16.06 2.09 45.14
CA SER A 59 14.80 2.81 44.87
C SER A 59 14.53 3.92 45.89
N HIS A 60 14.80 3.63 47.16
CA HIS A 60 14.59 4.54 48.28
C HIS A 60 15.93 4.89 48.92
N PHE A 61 16.10 6.14 49.33
CA PHE A 61 17.27 6.60 50.07
C PHE A 61 16.86 6.90 51.51
N LEU A 62 17.19 5.99 52.43
CA LEU A 62 16.89 6.11 53.86
C LEU A 62 18.03 6.85 54.54
N PHE A 63 17.77 8.06 55.03
CA PHE A 63 18.77 8.87 55.73
C PHE A 63 18.51 8.86 57.23
N ILE A 64 19.39 8.20 58.00
CA ILE A 64 19.28 8.16 59.46
C ILE A 64 19.86 9.45 60.05
N ILE A 65 19.00 10.29 60.59
CA ILE A 65 19.34 11.58 61.19
C ILE A 65 19.90 11.36 62.60
N SER A 66 21.14 11.83 62.78
CA SER A 66 21.87 11.90 64.04
C SER A 66 22.92 13.02 63.96
N PRO A 67 23.40 13.56 65.09
CA PRO A 67 24.40 14.62 65.05
C PRO A 67 25.68 14.20 64.30
N HIS A 68 26.08 12.93 64.37
CA HIS A 68 27.20 12.46 63.55
C HIS A 68 26.89 12.36 62.04
N SER A 69 25.68 11.94 61.64
CA SER A 69 25.37 11.81 60.20
C SER A 69 25.24 13.15 59.51
N VAL A 70 24.57 14.14 60.11
CA VAL A 70 24.40 15.47 59.49
C VAL A 70 25.72 16.25 59.39
N ASN A 71 26.70 15.94 60.23
CA ASN A 71 28.01 16.58 60.23
C ASN A 71 29.08 15.79 59.46
N SER A 72 28.75 14.60 58.94
CA SER A 72 29.70 13.74 58.23
C SER A 72 29.85 14.17 56.77
N PRO A 73 31.08 14.42 56.27
CA PRO A 73 31.28 14.75 54.86
C PRO A 73 30.90 13.62 53.92
N TYR A 74 30.97 12.35 54.36
CA TYR A 74 30.55 11.20 53.56
C TYR A 74 29.04 11.14 53.42
N CYS A 75 28.30 11.26 54.53
CA CYS A 75 26.83 11.33 54.49
C CYS A 75 26.34 12.55 53.71
N GLY A 76 27.10 13.66 53.75
CA GLY A 76 26.90 14.83 52.90
C GLY A 76 26.97 14.50 51.41
N LYS A 77 28.05 13.83 50.95
CA LYS A 77 28.16 13.38 49.56
C LYS A 77 27.03 12.43 49.14
N GLU A 78 26.64 11.52 50.02
CA GLU A 78 25.57 10.56 49.76
C GLU A 78 24.21 11.26 49.57
N ILE A 79 23.86 12.23 50.43
CA ILE A 79 22.61 12.98 50.29
C ILE A 79 22.66 13.88 49.05
N ASP A 80 23.80 14.52 48.74
CA ASP A 80 23.97 15.35 47.55
C ASP A 80 23.78 14.52 46.27
N LEU A 81 24.33 13.29 46.23
CA LEU A 81 24.12 12.37 45.12
C LEU A 81 22.67 11.92 45.02
N ALA A 82 22.03 11.56 46.12
CA ALA A 82 20.62 11.16 46.15
C ALA A 82 19.70 12.30 45.63
N ILE A 83 20.00 13.55 45.98
CA ILE A 83 19.30 14.73 45.48
C ILE A 83 19.55 14.91 43.98
N LYS A 84 20.81 14.85 43.53
CA LYS A 84 21.16 14.96 42.11
C LYS A 84 20.44 13.91 41.25
N LEU A 85 20.29 12.70 41.78
CA LEU A 85 19.62 11.59 41.12
C LEU A 85 18.10 11.58 41.34
N ASN A 86 17.53 12.61 41.97
CA ASN A 86 16.11 12.73 42.33
C ASN A 86 15.53 11.48 43.03
N LYS A 87 16.32 10.84 43.89
CA LYS A 87 15.88 9.65 44.63
C LYS A 87 14.77 10.00 45.62
N ARG A 88 13.94 9.01 45.94
CA ARG A 88 12.96 9.12 47.02
C ARG A 88 13.67 9.10 48.36
N ILE A 89 13.91 10.28 48.94
CA ILE A 89 14.59 10.45 50.22
C ILE A 89 13.58 10.31 51.36
N ILE A 90 13.88 9.43 52.32
CA ILE A 90 13.06 9.20 53.51
C ILE A 90 13.93 9.48 54.75
N PRO A 91 13.70 10.59 55.45
CA PRO A 91 14.44 10.92 56.65
C PRO A 91 13.93 10.12 57.86
N LEU A 92 14.84 9.44 58.56
CA LEU A 92 14.58 8.65 59.75
C LEU A 92 15.23 9.34 60.96
N LEU A 93 14.43 9.96 61.84
CA LEU A 93 14.97 10.63 63.02
C LEU A 93 15.29 9.63 64.12
N HIS A 94 16.58 9.36 64.33
CA HIS A 94 17.06 8.49 65.39
C HIS A 94 17.54 9.30 66.61
N VAL A 95 18.47 10.24 66.40
CA VAL A 95 19.03 11.08 67.48
C VAL A 95 18.88 12.55 67.11
N MET A 96 18.19 13.33 67.96
CA MET A 96 18.05 14.77 67.74
C MET A 96 19.23 15.54 68.31
N GLN A 97 19.64 15.21 69.53
CA GLN A 97 20.74 15.85 70.24
C GLN A 97 21.52 14.80 71.04
N ILE A 98 22.81 15.03 71.21
CA ILE A 98 23.65 14.20 72.09
C ILE A 98 23.90 14.91 73.41
N SER A 99 24.04 14.13 74.48
CA SER A 99 24.44 14.64 75.80
C SER A 99 25.95 14.84 75.88
N GLN A 100 26.40 15.60 76.88
CA GLN A 100 27.83 15.74 77.19
C GLN A 100 28.47 14.38 77.49
N GLU A 101 27.77 13.47 78.17
CA GLU A 101 28.26 12.12 78.46
C GLU A 101 28.49 11.32 77.18
N THR A 102 27.53 11.35 76.26
CA THR A 102 27.65 10.70 74.95
C THR A 102 28.78 11.30 74.11
N TRP A 103 29.00 12.61 74.20
CA TRP A 103 30.12 13.28 73.54
C TRP A 103 31.48 12.89 74.15
N GLN A 104 31.57 12.80 75.49
CA GLN A 104 32.79 12.39 76.21
C GLN A 104 33.17 10.94 75.90
N GLN A 105 32.20 10.05 75.70
CA GLN A 105 32.43 8.67 75.27
C GLN A 105 33.12 8.61 73.88
N ARG A 106 32.80 9.55 72.99
CA ARG A 106 33.42 9.68 71.66
C ARG A 106 34.79 10.35 71.74
N ASN A 107 34.93 11.33 72.63
CA ASN A 107 36.11 12.15 72.81
C ASN A 107 36.71 11.91 74.20
N GLN A 108 37.34 10.75 74.39
CA GLN A 108 37.88 10.32 75.69
C GLN A 108 38.89 11.30 76.31
N LYS A 109 39.50 12.18 75.52
CA LYS A 109 40.45 13.23 75.95
C LYS A 109 39.87 14.65 75.93
N GLY A 110 38.58 14.82 75.63
CA GLY A 110 37.93 16.13 75.52
C GLY A 110 37.69 16.79 76.87
N THR A 111 37.83 18.11 76.93
CA THR A 111 37.55 18.93 78.11
C THR A 111 36.11 19.46 78.12
N VAL A 112 35.68 20.08 79.23
CA VAL A 112 34.36 20.74 79.30
C VAL A 112 34.33 21.95 78.36
N GLU A 113 35.44 22.67 78.23
CA GLU A 113 35.59 23.77 77.27
C GLU A 113 35.44 23.28 75.82
N ASP A 114 35.98 22.11 75.49
CA ASP A 114 35.82 21.49 74.17
C ASP A 114 34.36 21.12 73.87
N TRP A 115 33.61 20.66 74.88
CA TRP A 115 32.17 20.40 74.76
C TRP A 115 31.38 21.70 74.54
N GLU A 116 31.68 22.76 75.28
CA GLU A 116 31.05 24.07 75.08
C GLU A 116 31.35 24.63 73.68
N ALA A 117 32.59 24.49 73.20
CA ALA A 117 32.97 24.85 71.85
C ALA A 117 32.24 24.00 70.79
N TYR A 118 32.08 22.70 71.04
CA TYR A 118 31.32 21.78 70.18
C TYR A 118 29.84 22.18 70.12
N LYS A 119 29.26 22.59 71.25
CA LYS A 119 27.89 23.08 71.37
C LYS A 119 27.69 24.39 70.62
N HIS A 120 28.63 25.33 70.76
CA HIS A 120 28.61 26.62 70.08
C HIS A 120 28.71 26.47 68.55
N LYS A 121 29.40 25.43 68.07
CA LYS A 121 29.44 25.07 66.64
C LYS A 121 28.18 24.34 66.15
N GLY A 122 27.20 24.08 67.02
CA GLY A 122 25.97 23.39 66.67
C GLY A 122 26.09 21.90 66.43
N LEU A 123 27.28 21.32 66.59
CA LEU A 123 27.58 19.94 66.19
C LEU A 123 26.86 18.88 67.05
N HIS A 124 26.36 19.29 68.21
CA HIS A 124 25.57 18.46 69.13
C HIS A 124 24.11 18.25 68.70
N ASP A 125 23.61 19.05 67.75
CA ASP A 125 22.21 19.09 67.33
C ASP A 125 22.08 18.70 65.86
N SER A 126 21.15 17.79 65.58
CA SER A 126 20.91 17.31 64.21
C SER A 126 20.26 18.36 63.32
N TYR A 127 19.42 19.25 63.86
CA TYR A 127 18.63 20.19 63.07
C TYR A 127 19.47 21.32 62.48
N GLN A 128 20.40 21.88 63.27
CA GLN A 128 21.20 23.05 62.86
C GLN A 128 22.04 22.80 61.61
N ASN A 129 22.64 21.63 61.48
CA ASN A 129 23.53 21.26 60.37
C ASN A 129 22.87 20.33 59.35
N MET A 130 21.56 20.06 59.48
CA MET A 130 20.81 19.23 58.53
C MET A 130 20.72 19.87 57.14
N HIS A 131 20.84 19.06 56.08
CA HIS A 131 20.61 19.49 54.71
C HIS A 131 19.19 20.09 54.53
N GLN A 132 19.05 21.18 53.79
CA GLN A 132 17.78 21.92 53.65
C GLN A 132 16.64 21.04 53.10
N THR A 133 16.95 20.14 52.17
CA THR A 133 15.97 19.18 51.61
C THR A 133 15.34 18.31 52.70
N LEU A 134 16.15 17.77 53.62
CA LEU A 134 15.66 16.90 54.70
C LEU A 134 14.74 17.66 55.66
N ARG A 135 14.97 18.96 55.89
CA ARG A 135 14.13 19.80 56.77
C ARG A 135 12.73 20.04 56.22
N LYS A 136 12.56 20.01 54.89
CA LYS A 136 11.27 20.24 54.22
C LYS A 136 10.40 18.98 54.16
N LEU A 137 10.99 17.81 54.42
CA LEU A 137 10.32 16.51 54.35
C LEU A 137 9.74 16.11 55.71
N ASN A 138 8.66 15.34 55.69
CA ASN A 138 8.16 14.67 56.88
C ASN A 138 9.11 13.54 57.30
N TRP A 139 9.31 13.38 58.61
CA TRP A 139 10.24 12.38 59.15
C TRP A 139 9.49 11.18 59.72
N VAL A 140 10.14 10.02 59.67
CA VAL A 140 9.74 8.86 60.46
C VAL A 140 10.56 8.87 61.75
N PHE A 141 9.90 8.77 62.90
CA PHE A 141 10.52 8.98 64.21
C PHE A 141 10.91 7.64 64.85
N PHE A 142 12.20 7.45 65.13
CA PHE A 142 12.77 6.23 65.74
C PHE A 142 13.58 6.54 67.00
N GLN A 143 13.20 7.57 67.77
CA GLN A 143 13.93 7.92 68.98
C GLN A 143 13.64 6.89 70.08
N GLU A 144 14.69 6.23 70.57
CA GLU A 144 14.59 5.05 71.45
C GLU A 144 13.72 5.27 72.72
N ASP A 145 13.72 6.48 73.28
CA ASP A 145 12.97 6.80 74.50
C ASP A 145 11.58 7.43 74.26
N LYS A 146 11.21 7.70 73.01
CA LYS A 146 10.00 8.47 72.68
C LYS A 146 9.05 7.78 71.70
N ASN A 147 9.56 6.83 70.91
CA ASN A 147 8.82 6.21 69.83
C ASN A 147 8.82 4.68 69.97
N ASP A 148 7.68 4.07 69.66
CA ASP A 148 7.58 2.62 69.52
C ASP A 148 8.24 2.19 68.20
N PHE A 149 9.27 1.35 68.28
CA PHE A 149 10.02 0.88 67.12
C PHE A 149 9.13 0.13 66.12
N ASP A 150 8.21 -0.72 66.60
CA ASP A 150 7.39 -1.57 65.72
C ASP A 150 6.35 -0.73 64.97
N GLN A 151 5.77 0.27 65.64
CA GLN A 151 4.86 1.22 65.00
C GLN A 151 5.58 2.08 63.94
N SER A 152 6.75 2.62 64.28
CA SER A 152 7.55 3.42 63.34
C SER A 152 8.06 2.58 62.15
N LEU A 153 8.38 1.30 62.39
CA LEU A 153 8.73 0.36 61.33
C LEU A 153 7.52 0.08 60.42
N ALA A 154 6.32 -0.11 60.97
CA ALA A 154 5.10 -0.28 60.18
C ALA A 154 4.80 0.95 59.31
N ASP A 155 4.99 2.17 59.85
CA ASP A 155 4.83 3.42 59.09
C ASP A 155 5.86 3.53 57.96
N LEU A 156 7.12 3.14 58.21
CA LEU A 156 8.16 3.10 57.19
C LEU A 156 7.81 2.09 56.07
N ILE A 157 7.40 0.88 56.42
CA ILE A 157 7.00 -0.14 55.43
C ILE A 157 5.82 0.33 54.59
N LYS A 158 4.80 0.93 55.24
CA LYS A 158 3.68 1.54 54.53
C LYS A 158 4.15 2.58 53.54
N LEU A 159 5.10 3.43 53.93
CA LEU A 159 5.67 4.46 53.06
C LEU A 159 6.44 3.83 51.89
N LEU A 160 7.28 2.82 52.12
CA LEU A 160 8.00 2.09 51.06
C LEU A 160 7.05 1.40 50.07
N GLY A 161 5.87 0.95 50.53
CA GLY A 161 4.84 0.34 49.70
C GLY A 161 3.99 1.32 48.87
N THR A 162 4.12 2.63 49.06
CA THR A 162 3.38 3.62 48.26
C THR A 162 4.09 3.89 46.93
N HIS A 163 3.34 3.82 45.82
CA HIS A 163 3.84 4.03 44.45
C HIS A 163 5.07 3.19 44.09
N THR A 164 5.19 1.97 44.62
CA THR A 164 6.38 1.11 44.44
C THR A 164 6.75 0.93 42.97
N ASP A 165 5.78 0.68 42.08
CA ASP A 165 6.05 0.49 40.64
C ASP A 165 6.66 1.73 39.99
N TYR A 166 6.22 2.94 40.40
CA TYR A 166 6.72 4.20 39.87
C TYR A 166 8.17 4.46 40.32
N VAL A 167 8.46 4.27 41.61
CA VAL A 167 9.81 4.49 42.18
C VAL A 167 10.80 3.40 41.71
N ALA A 168 10.34 2.17 41.55
CA ALA A 168 11.14 1.09 40.97
C ALA A 168 11.46 1.36 39.50
N SER A 169 10.48 1.86 38.72
CA SER A 169 10.68 2.26 37.32
C SER A 169 11.66 3.41 37.19
N HIS A 170 11.57 4.42 38.07
CA HIS A 170 12.57 5.49 38.16
C HIS A 170 13.98 4.91 38.27
N THR A 171 14.22 4.04 39.24
CA THR A 171 15.56 3.47 39.45
C THR A 171 16.02 2.59 38.31
N ARG A 172 15.11 1.77 37.75
CA ARG A 172 15.41 0.92 36.59
C ARG A 172 15.87 1.74 35.39
N PHE A 173 15.15 2.79 35.04
CA PHE A 173 15.51 3.64 33.89
C PHE A 173 16.73 4.50 34.19
N LEU A 174 16.91 4.99 35.42
CA LEU A 174 18.09 5.75 35.83
C LEU A 174 19.38 4.95 35.65
N VAL A 175 19.39 3.70 36.13
CA VAL A 175 20.56 2.82 36.02
C VAL A 175 20.93 2.59 34.56
N LYS A 176 19.93 2.38 33.68
CA LYS A 176 20.16 2.24 32.24
C LYS A 176 20.67 3.53 31.60
N ALA A 177 20.13 4.68 32.00
CA ALA A 177 20.56 5.97 31.49
C ALA A 177 21.99 6.31 31.92
N LEU A 178 22.38 5.98 33.15
CA LEU A 178 23.75 6.12 33.65
C LEU A 178 24.71 5.14 32.94
N GLU A 179 24.28 3.91 32.68
CA GLU A 179 25.06 2.95 31.89
C GLU A 179 25.28 3.46 30.45
N TRP A 180 24.24 4.03 29.83
CA TRP A 180 24.32 4.68 28.52
C TRP A 180 25.29 5.86 28.53
N GLU A 181 25.21 6.74 29.53
CA GLU A 181 26.13 7.89 29.69
C GLU A 181 27.59 7.42 29.86
N ARG A 182 27.84 6.43 30.74
CA ARG A 182 29.16 5.84 30.96
C ARG A 182 29.76 5.18 29.72
N ASN A 183 28.91 4.61 28.87
CA ASN A 183 29.29 4.01 27.59
C ASN A 183 29.27 5.01 26.43
N GLN A 184 29.54 6.29 26.72
CA GLN A 184 29.70 7.35 25.71
C GLN A 184 28.44 7.54 24.84
N LYS A 185 27.26 7.34 25.42
CA LYS A 185 25.96 7.51 24.77
C LYS A 185 25.75 6.68 23.50
N GLN A 186 26.36 5.50 23.41
CA GLN A 186 26.19 4.60 22.26
C GLN A 186 24.73 4.16 22.06
N THR A 187 24.28 4.11 20.80
CA THR A 187 22.91 3.73 20.39
C THR A 187 22.53 2.31 20.82
N SER A 188 23.53 1.43 20.94
CA SER A 188 23.37 0.06 21.43
C SER A 188 22.87 -0.02 22.88
N TYR A 189 22.89 1.05 23.68
CA TYR A 189 22.35 1.04 25.05
C TYR A 189 20.95 1.66 25.15
N LEU A 190 20.38 2.16 24.06
CA LEU A 190 19.06 2.79 24.04
C LEU A 190 17.92 1.77 24.21
N LEU A 191 16.78 2.26 24.71
CA LEU A 191 15.57 1.46 24.89
C LEU A 191 14.93 1.13 23.54
N ILE A 192 14.37 -0.08 23.43
CA ILE A 192 13.70 -0.57 22.23
C ILE A 192 12.37 -1.24 22.56
N GLY A 193 11.51 -1.40 21.54
CA GLY A 193 10.27 -2.17 21.64
C GLY A 193 9.33 -1.70 22.75
N GLU A 194 8.74 -2.66 23.48
CA GLU A 194 7.80 -2.41 24.58
C GLU A 194 8.46 -1.65 25.74
N GLU A 195 9.74 -1.91 26.03
CA GLU A 195 10.42 -1.22 27.14
C GLU A 195 10.52 0.28 26.89
N ARG A 196 10.75 0.70 25.64
CA ARG A 196 10.71 2.12 25.24
C ARG A 196 9.32 2.73 25.47
N GLN A 197 8.25 2.02 25.12
CA GLN A 197 6.87 2.48 25.32
C GLN A 197 6.53 2.61 26.81
N GLN A 198 6.97 1.66 27.63
CA GLN A 198 6.82 1.72 29.07
C GLN A 198 7.58 2.91 29.67
N ALA A 199 8.79 3.20 29.18
CA ALA A 199 9.57 4.35 29.63
C ALA A 199 8.94 5.68 29.25
N GLU A 200 8.42 5.79 28.02
CA GLU A 200 7.67 6.96 27.55
C GLU A 200 6.42 7.20 28.40
N ALA A 201 5.62 6.15 28.64
CA ALA A 201 4.42 6.23 29.47
C ALA A 201 4.77 6.63 30.91
N TRP A 202 5.82 6.04 31.49
CA TRP A 202 6.30 6.38 32.83
C TRP A 202 6.77 7.83 32.92
N LEU A 203 7.50 8.32 31.92
CA LEU A 203 7.94 9.70 31.86
C LEU A 203 6.71 10.63 31.77
N LYS A 204 5.61 10.27 31.13
CA LYS A 204 4.44 11.16 31.08
C LYS A 204 3.62 11.22 32.39
N ILE A 205 3.88 10.35 33.38
CA ILE A 205 3.11 10.32 34.64
C ILE A 205 3.25 11.66 35.40
N ARG A 206 2.11 12.17 35.87
CA ARG A 206 1.98 13.37 36.73
C ARG A 206 1.08 13.08 37.93
N PHE A 207 1.49 13.59 39.08
CA PHE A 207 0.72 13.55 40.32
C PHE A 207 0.03 14.91 40.48
N LYS A 208 -1.30 14.94 40.37
CA LYS A 208 -2.10 16.19 40.41
C LYS A 208 -2.60 16.51 41.82
N ASP A 209 -3.06 15.49 42.54
CA ASP A 209 -3.72 15.63 43.84
C ASP A 209 -2.77 15.34 45.02
N GLU A 210 -1.54 14.92 44.74
CA GLU A 210 -0.53 14.56 45.73
C GLU A 210 0.88 14.93 45.26
N GLN A 211 1.82 15.02 46.21
CA GLN A 211 3.22 15.26 45.89
C GLN A 211 3.84 13.99 45.28
N PRO A 212 4.58 14.09 44.16
CA PRO A 212 5.26 12.94 43.59
C PRO A 212 6.29 12.35 44.56
N PRO A 213 6.40 11.01 44.67
CA PRO A 213 7.35 10.35 45.56
C PRO A 213 8.82 10.60 45.15
N CYS A 214 9.05 10.79 43.85
CA CYS A 214 10.30 11.21 43.23
C CYS A 214 9.97 11.84 41.86
N VAL A 215 10.88 12.60 41.27
CA VAL A 215 10.69 13.19 39.94
C VAL A 215 11.76 12.70 38.96
N PRO A 216 11.44 12.46 37.68
CA PRO A 216 12.46 12.05 36.72
C PRO A 216 13.57 13.10 36.60
N THR A 217 14.81 12.63 36.45
CA THR A 217 15.99 13.49 36.21
C THR A 217 16.06 13.93 34.75
N ASP A 218 16.82 14.98 34.45
CA ASP A 218 17.08 15.40 33.06
C ASP A 218 17.72 14.29 32.24
N LEU A 219 18.58 13.46 32.86
CA LEU A 219 19.20 12.30 32.22
C LEU A 219 18.17 11.23 31.82
N HIS A 220 17.09 11.04 32.59
CA HIS A 220 15.97 10.19 32.16
C HIS A 220 15.33 10.75 30.90
N GLY A 221 15.02 12.05 30.92
CA GLY A 221 14.40 12.73 29.79
C GLY A 221 15.25 12.57 28.53
N GLU A 222 16.54 12.89 28.62
CA GLU A 222 17.49 12.73 27.52
C GLU A 222 17.52 11.28 27.02
N TYR A 223 17.81 10.30 27.88
CA TYR A 223 17.93 8.88 27.51
C TYR A 223 16.67 8.33 26.83
N ILE A 224 15.49 8.67 27.36
CA ILE A 224 14.21 8.22 26.83
C ILE A 224 13.94 8.90 25.48
N THR A 225 14.15 10.21 25.35
CA THR A 225 13.96 10.90 24.07
C THR A 225 14.95 10.46 22.99
N GLU A 226 16.22 10.18 23.34
CA GLU A 226 17.18 9.61 22.39
C GLU A 226 16.78 8.20 21.96
N SER A 227 16.18 7.41 22.86
CA SER A 227 15.61 6.10 22.53
C SER A 227 14.41 6.22 21.58
N ILE A 228 13.56 7.24 21.76
CA ILE A 228 12.43 7.55 20.86
C ILE A 228 12.97 7.95 19.48
N LYS A 229 13.89 8.92 19.46
CA LYS A 229 14.56 9.43 18.26
C LYS A 229 15.24 8.31 17.46
N ASN A 230 16.00 7.44 18.13
CA ASN A 230 16.65 6.30 17.47
C ASN A 230 15.65 5.34 16.81
N GLY A 231 14.52 5.05 17.47
CA GLY A 231 13.49 4.21 16.87
C GLY A 231 12.63 4.91 15.82
N ASN A 232 12.77 6.23 15.65
CA ASN A 232 12.09 7.06 14.66
C ASN A 232 13.08 7.62 13.62
N ASN A 233 14.08 6.83 13.20
CA ASN A 233 15.03 7.20 12.16
C ASN A 233 15.88 8.46 12.44
N LEU A 234 16.16 8.74 13.72
CA LEU A 234 16.85 9.94 14.19
C LEU A 234 16.10 11.25 13.94
N MET A 235 14.86 11.19 13.48
CA MET A 235 14.01 12.37 13.30
C MET A 235 13.56 12.92 14.65
N SER A 236 13.44 14.24 14.73
CA SER A 236 12.93 14.95 15.91
C SER A 236 11.54 15.52 15.67
N GLU A 237 10.86 15.87 16.76
CA GLU A 237 9.61 16.63 16.72
C GLU A 237 9.88 18.13 16.75
N VAL A 238 10.96 18.55 17.41
CA VAL A 238 11.32 19.96 17.56
C VAL A 238 12.77 20.18 17.17
N PHE A 239 13.01 21.23 16.40
CA PHE A 239 14.31 21.85 16.22
C PHE A 239 14.34 23.16 17.01
N LEU A 240 15.32 23.35 17.90
CA LEU A 240 15.51 24.61 18.64
C LEU A 240 16.58 25.46 17.94
N SER A 241 16.19 26.63 17.43
CA SER A 241 17.09 27.67 16.93
C SER A 241 17.25 28.76 18.00
N TYR A 242 18.49 29.04 18.39
CA TYR A 242 18.80 29.94 19.50
C TYR A 242 20.20 30.56 19.36
N ALA A 243 20.46 31.67 20.04
CA ALA A 243 21.82 32.22 20.20
C ALA A 243 22.52 31.61 21.42
N ASP A 244 23.85 31.50 21.42
CA ASP A 244 24.58 30.88 22.54
C ASP A 244 24.33 31.61 23.89
N GLU A 245 24.02 32.90 23.84
CA GLU A 245 23.60 33.73 24.97
C GLU A 245 22.30 33.25 25.62
N ASP A 246 21.38 32.66 24.83
CA ASP A 246 20.08 32.16 25.27
C ASP A 246 20.13 30.68 25.75
N ARG A 247 21.33 30.08 25.85
CA ARG A 247 21.49 28.65 26.13
C ARG A 247 20.79 28.18 27.40
N LEU A 248 20.77 28.98 28.47
CA LEU A 248 20.11 28.59 29.73
C LEU A 248 18.60 28.45 29.55
N THR A 249 17.96 29.38 28.84
CA THR A 249 16.54 29.32 28.52
C THR A 249 16.24 28.16 27.58
N MET A 250 17.08 27.96 26.56
CA MET A 250 17.00 26.82 25.65
C MET A 250 17.02 25.49 26.42
N GLU A 251 17.96 25.31 27.35
CA GLU A 251 18.08 24.11 28.18
C GLU A 251 16.82 23.88 29.04
N LYS A 252 16.27 24.95 29.62
CA LYS A 252 15.01 24.87 30.38
C LYS A 252 13.86 24.36 29.49
N ILE A 253 13.67 24.97 28.32
CA ILE A 253 12.64 24.56 27.34
C ILE A 253 12.87 23.13 26.86
N ARG A 254 14.12 22.76 26.56
CA ARG A 254 14.49 21.43 26.12
C ARG A 254 14.13 20.37 27.15
N ASN A 255 14.41 20.62 28.43
CA ASN A 255 14.10 19.68 29.51
C ASN A 255 12.58 19.57 29.73
N SER A 256 11.84 20.67 29.63
CA SER A 256 10.37 20.69 29.62
C SER A 256 9.77 19.83 28.50
N LEU A 257 10.26 20.00 27.26
CA LEU A 257 9.83 19.17 26.13
C LEU A 257 10.19 17.69 26.32
N ARG A 258 11.41 17.39 26.79
CA ARG A 258 11.84 16.02 27.08
C ARG A 258 10.99 15.37 28.17
N ARG A 259 10.55 16.13 29.17
CA ARG A 259 9.65 15.66 30.23
C ARG A 259 8.30 15.18 29.67
N GLU A 260 7.86 15.72 28.53
CA GLU A 260 6.69 15.26 27.76
C GLU A 260 7.02 14.19 26.71
N SER A 261 8.24 13.64 26.76
CA SER A 261 8.79 12.69 25.77
C SER A 261 8.85 13.25 24.34
N ILE A 262 8.89 14.58 24.19
CA ILE A 262 9.03 15.23 22.88
C ILE A 262 10.52 15.25 22.53
N THR A 263 10.84 14.74 21.35
CA THR A 263 12.20 14.67 20.83
C THR A 263 12.68 16.03 20.32
N VAL A 264 13.86 16.45 20.77
CA VAL A 264 14.45 17.76 20.46
C VAL A 264 15.78 17.57 19.75
N TRP A 265 15.99 18.34 18.69
CA TRP A 265 17.28 18.47 18.02
C TRP A 265 17.99 19.75 18.49
N THR A 266 19.27 19.63 18.85
CA THR A 266 20.14 20.77 19.14
C THR A 266 21.55 20.57 18.60
N ASN A 267 22.21 21.68 18.23
CA ASN A 267 23.59 21.69 17.74
C ASN A 267 24.62 21.10 18.73
N THR A 268 24.32 21.06 20.04
CA THR A 268 25.22 20.52 21.08
C THR A 268 25.14 19.01 21.26
N THR A 269 24.02 18.38 20.88
CA THR A 269 23.77 16.95 21.11
C THR A 269 23.80 16.12 19.84
N ASP A 270 23.44 16.72 18.72
CA ASP A 270 23.11 15.98 17.49
C ASP A 270 24.14 16.09 16.37
N ILE A 271 25.14 16.95 16.55
CA ILE A 271 26.24 17.09 15.60
C ILE A 271 27.37 16.17 16.05
N GLN A 272 27.70 15.18 15.21
CA GLN A 272 28.79 14.26 15.51
C GLN A 272 30.15 14.94 15.33
N THR A 273 31.13 14.56 16.15
CA THR A 273 32.50 15.08 16.01
C THR A 273 33.06 14.69 14.63
N GLY A 274 33.46 15.69 13.84
CA GLY A 274 33.98 15.50 12.48
C GLY A 274 32.93 15.58 11.36
N GLU A 275 31.65 15.78 11.69
CA GLU A 275 30.60 16.08 10.71
C GLU A 275 30.63 17.56 10.31
N ALA A 276 30.26 17.86 9.06
CA ALA A 276 30.10 19.23 8.60
C ALA A 276 28.88 19.87 9.28
N PHE A 277 29.12 20.91 10.10
CA PHE A 277 28.09 21.59 10.90
C PHE A 277 26.87 22.02 10.06
N GLU A 278 27.10 22.64 8.90
CA GLU A 278 26.03 23.14 8.04
C GLU A 278 25.12 22.01 7.52
N GLU A 279 25.70 20.87 7.13
CA GLU A 279 24.93 19.71 6.65
C GLU A 279 24.11 19.07 7.78
N ALA A 280 24.69 18.98 8.98
CA ALA A 280 24.02 18.44 10.16
C ALA A 280 22.83 19.30 10.59
N ILE A 281 23.00 20.63 10.62
CA ILE A 281 21.94 21.61 10.92
C ILE A 281 20.85 21.53 9.86
N GLN A 282 21.22 21.54 8.58
CA GLN A 282 20.26 21.43 7.48
C GLN A 282 19.42 20.16 7.61
N ARG A 283 20.07 19.02 7.84
CA ARG A 283 19.38 17.74 8.06
C ARG A 283 18.47 17.80 9.30
N GLY A 284 18.92 18.43 10.39
CA GLY A 284 18.12 18.62 11.61
C GLY A 284 16.83 19.38 11.35
N ILE A 285 16.88 20.46 10.57
CA ILE A 285 15.69 21.25 10.19
C ILE A 285 14.77 20.43 9.30
N GLU A 286 15.32 19.75 8.29
CA GLU A 286 14.57 18.91 7.36
C GLU A 286 13.84 17.77 8.09
N GLN A 287 14.47 17.20 9.11
CA GLN A 287 14.00 16.06 9.91
C GLN A 287 13.30 16.44 11.22
N ALA A 288 12.86 17.70 11.36
CA ALA A 288 12.02 18.15 12.47
C ALA A 288 10.58 18.46 12.03
N ASP A 289 9.60 18.25 12.91
CA ASP A 289 8.20 18.63 12.64
C ASP A 289 8.00 20.14 12.82
N ASN A 290 8.53 20.66 13.92
CA ASN A 290 8.38 22.04 14.36
C ASN A 290 9.75 22.72 14.43
N PHE A 291 9.78 23.99 14.04
CA PHE A 291 10.93 24.86 14.15
C PHE A 291 10.66 25.91 15.22
N VAL A 292 11.23 25.75 16.41
CA VAL A 292 11.05 26.67 17.52
C VAL A 292 12.20 27.66 17.51
N TYR A 293 11.88 28.95 17.42
CA TYR A 293 12.85 30.02 17.32
C TYR A 293 12.86 30.85 18.61
N LEU A 294 13.96 30.81 19.36
CA LEU A 294 14.15 31.66 20.54
C LEU A 294 14.45 33.08 20.05
N LEU A 295 13.44 33.94 20.07
CA LEU A 295 13.49 35.32 19.63
C LEU A 295 14.14 36.20 20.70
N SER A 296 15.33 36.70 20.39
CA SER A 296 16.11 37.63 21.21
C SER A 296 16.89 38.59 20.29
N PRO A 297 17.40 39.72 20.79
CA PRO A 297 18.30 40.57 20.01
C PRO A 297 19.52 39.80 19.49
N ASP A 298 20.05 38.85 20.25
CA ASP A 298 21.22 38.07 19.88
C ASP A 298 20.90 37.03 18.80
N SER A 299 19.76 36.34 18.88
CA SER A 299 19.35 35.38 17.84
C SER A 299 18.99 36.05 16.52
N VAL A 300 18.40 37.24 16.58
CA VAL A 300 18.11 38.03 15.38
C VAL A 300 19.39 38.50 14.68
N ASN A 301 20.43 38.85 15.44
CA ASN A 301 21.73 39.25 14.89
C ASN A 301 22.65 38.06 14.57
N SER A 302 22.31 36.85 15.04
CA SER A 302 23.08 35.64 14.78
C SER A 302 22.91 35.18 13.34
N LYS A 303 24.02 35.16 12.60
CA LYS A 303 24.06 34.66 11.21
C LYS A 303 23.55 33.22 11.11
N TYR A 304 23.89 32.36 12.07
CA TYR A 304 23.47 30.96 12.08
C TYR A 304 21.95 30.84 12.26
N ALA A 305 21.39 31.54 13.25
CA ALA A 305 19.94 31.52 13.48
C ALA A 305 19.14 32.10 12.30
N GLN A 306 19.67 33.13 11.61
CA GLN A 306 19.07 33.62 10.36
C GLN A 306 19.13 32.58 9.24
N GLN A 307 20.28 31.92 9.03
CA GLN A 307 20.40 30.86 8.03
C GLN A 307 19.46 29.68 8.29
N GLU A 308 19.30 29.29 9.56
CA GLU A 308 18.37 28.24 9.97
C GLU A 308 16.92 28.63 9.68
N LEU A 309 16.54 29.88 9.98
CA LEU A 309 15.21 30.41 9.68
C LEU A 309 14.95 30.48 8.17
N ASP A 310 15.92 30.99 7.40
CA ASP A 310 15.87 31.09 5.94
C ASP A 310 15.74 29.72 5.27
N LEU A 311 16.27 28.66 5.89
CA LEU A 311 16.09 27.29 5.44
C LEU A 311 14.71 26.72 5.82
N ALA A 312 14.21 27.02 7.02
CA ALA A 312 12.93 26.49 7.51
C ALA A 312 11.71 27.03 6.76
N LEU A 313 11.74 28.32 6.36
CA LEU A 313 10.65 29.02 5.67
C LEU A 313 10.23 28.35 4.33
N PRO A 314 11.11 28.12 3.33
CA PRO A 314 10.74 27.51 2.06
C PRO A 314 10.31 26.04 2.19
N LEU A 315 10.69 25.39 3.29
CA LEU A 315 10.28 24.03 3.62
C LEU A 315 8.89 23.96 4.26
N ASN A 316 8.18 25.08 4.37
CA ASN A 316 6.86 25.19 5.01
C ASN A 316 6.82 24.57 6.42
N LYS A 317 7.93 24.66 7.16
CA LYS A 317 8.00 24.15 8.54
C LYS A 317 7.08 24.92 9.46
N ARG A 318 6.58 24.27 10.51
CA ARG A 318 5.79 24.95 11.54
C ARG A 318 6.70 25.77 12.44
N ILE A 319 6.76 27.06 12.19
CA ILE A 319 7.60 27.98 12.96
C ILE A 319 6.85 28.45 14.21
N ILE A 320 7.48 28.32 15.38
CA ILE A 320 6.92 28.72 16.68
C ILE A 320 7.91 29.68 17.35
N PRO A 321 7.68 31.00 17.30
CA PRO A 321 8.55 31.98 17.95
C PRO A 321 8.31 32.02 19.46
N LEU A 322 9.39 31.98 20.25
CA LEU A 322 9.38 32.18 21.70
C LEU A 322 10.17 33.45 22.03
N LEU A 323 9.52 34.50 22.52
CA LEU A 323 10.20 35.74 22.88
C LEU A 323 10.96 35.54 24.20
N VAL A 324 12.29 35.41 24.13
CA VAL A 324 13.15 35.19 25.30
C VAL A 324 13.66 36.49 25.88
N HIS A 325 13.94 37.46 25.02
CA HIS A 325 14.37 38.80 25.39
C HIS A 325 13.60 39.84 24.57
N SER A 326 13.25 40.96 25.20
CA SER A 326 12.52 42.05 24.54
C SER A 326 13.25 42.50 23.27
N THR A 327 12.59 42.33 22.13
CA THR A 327 13.17 42.54 20.80
C THR A 327 12.36 43.58 20.05
N GLN A 328 13.04 44.58 19.50
CA GLN A 328 12.37 45.65 18.76
C GLN A 328 11.69 45.10 17.49
N PRO A 329 10.43 45.46 17.19
CA PRO A 329 9.69 44.93 16.04
C PRO A 329 10.41 45.08 14.70
N GLU A 330 11.24 46.12 14.55
CA GLU A 330 12.02 46.39 13.35
C GLU A 330 13.13 45.37 13.12
N MET A 331 13.66 44.79 14.21
CA MET A 331 14.70 43.77 14.16
C MET A 331 14.11 42.40 13.83
N ILE A 332 12.85 42.12 14.22
CA ILE A 332 12.22 40.81 13.99
C ILE A 332 12.26 40.46 12.49
N PRO A 333 12.78 39.26 12.12
CA PRO A 333 12.82 38.80 10.73
C PRO A 333 11.43 38.82 10.09
N SER A 334 11.35 39.21 8.82
CA SER A 334 10.06 39.40 8.12
C SER A 334 9.17 38.15 8.17
N GLY A 335 9.75 36.95 8.05
CA GLY A 335 9.02 35.68 8.13
C GLY A 335 8.37 35.38 9.49
N LEU A 336 8.77 36.10 10.56
CA LEU A 336 8.21 35.94 11.91
C LEU A 336 7.22 37.03 12.29
N ARG A 337 7.21 38.18 11.60
CA ARG A 337 6.40 39.36 12.00
C ARG A 337 4.90 39.12 11.96
N GLU A 338 4.44 38.21 11.11
CA GLU A 338 3.02 37.86 10.98
C GLU A 338 2.60 36.72 11.92
N LEU A 339 3.56 36.14 12.67
CA LEU A 339 3.31 35.05 13.60
C LEU A 339 3.13 35.59 15.02
N HIS A 340 2.22 34.97 15.76
CA HIS A 340 2.15 35.16 17.21
C HIS A 340 3.34 34.47 17.88
N TYR A 341 3.93 35.13 18.88
CA TYR A 341 4.95 34.56 19.75
C TYR A 341 4.37 34.20 21.11
N ILE A 342 4.98 33.22 21.77
CA ILE A 342 4.81 33.00 23.21
C ILE A 342 5.82 33.90 23.91
N ASP A 343 5.35 34.75 24.83
CA ASP A 343 6.22 35.67 25.56
C ASP A 343 6.80 34.95 26.77
N LEU A 344 8.12 34.83 26.86
CA LEU A 344 8.80 34.27 28.04
C LEU A 344 9.45 35.37 28.89
N THR A 345 9.38 36.64 28.47
CA THR A 345 10.07 37.75 29.13
C THR A 345 9.38 38.20 30.42
N ASP A 346 8.10 37.89 30.58
CA ASP A 346 7.27 38.20 31.75
C ASP A 346 7.24 37.07 32.79
N ASN A 347 8.01 36.00 32.59
CA ASN A 347 8.13 34.87 33.50
C ASN A 347 8.89 35.20 34.78
N LEU A 348 8.23 35.92 35.68
CA LEU A 348 8.75 36.30 36.99
C LEU A 348 8.57 35.18 38.03
N LYS A 349 7.58 34.29 37.83
CA LYS A 349 7.31 33.12 38.67
C LYS A 349 7.32 31.85 37.85
N GLU A 350 7.51 30.72 38.55
CA GLU A 350 7.47 29.40 37.89
C GLU A 350 6.08 29.08 37.32
N GLU A 351 5.01 29.62 37.90
CA GLU A 351 3.63 29.46 37.42
C GLU A 351 3.43 30.11 36.04
N ASP A 352 4.07 31.26 35.79
CA ASP A 352 4.01 31.97 34.52
C ASP A 352 4.66 31.10 33.42
N TYR A 353 5.85 30.56 33.71
CA TYR A 353 6.57 29.67 32.79
C TYR A 353 5.77 28.40 32.46
N GLN A 354 5.09 27.81 33.45
CA GLN A 354 4.25 26.63 33.24
C GLN A 354 3.06 26.91 32.31
N LEU A 355 2.52 28.14 32.32
CA LEU A 355 1.46 28.56 31.42
C LEU A 355 1.97 28.61 29.98
N ASP A 356 3.13 29.24 29.75
CA ASP A 356 3.75 29.36 28.44
C ASP A 356 4.23 28.02 27.89
N GLU A 357 4.81 27.18 28.75
CA GLU A 357 5.14 25.80 28.44
C GLU A 357 3.88 25.05 27.96
N SER A 358 2.76 25.19 28.68
CA SER A 358 1.49 24.57 28.30
C SER A 358 0.97 25.09 26.95
N GLN A 359 1.18 26.36 26.64
CA GLN A 359 0.84 26.92 25.32
C GLN A 359 1.72 26.31 24.21
N LEU A 360 3.03 26.20 24.43
CA LEU A 360 3.96 25.58 23.49
C LEU A 360 3.58 24.11 23.22
N LEU A 361 3.32 23.34 24.28
CA LEU A 361 2.90 21.94 24.18
C LEU A 361 1.57 21.81 23.42
N LYS A 362 0.61 22.70 23.70
CA LYS A 362 -0.68 22.73 22.98
C LYS A 362 -0.48 22.97 21.49
N ILE A 363 0.41 23.89 21.11
CA ILE A 363 0.75 24.16 19.71
C ILE A 363 1.35 22.88 19.11
N ILE A 364 2.40 22.31 19.70
CA ILE A 364 3.08 21.11 19.18
C ILE A 364 2.11 19.94 18.97
N HIS A 365 1.21 19.67 19.93
CA HIS A 365 0.26 18.56 19.81
C HIS A 365 -0.88 18.81 18.81
N GLN A 366 -1.19 20.07 18.50
CA GLN A 366 -2.23 20.39 17.54
C GLN A 366 -1.83 19.92 16.14
N ASP A 367 -2.66 19.04 15.55
CA ASP A 367 -2.44 18.41 14.24
C ASP A 367 -1.10 17.69 14.09
N ALA A 368 -0.52 17.18 15.19
CA ALA A 368 0.80 16.55 15.21
C ALA A 368 0.99 15.47 14.11
N ALA A 369 -0.04 14.65 13.86
CA ALA A 369 0.00 13.64 12.80
C ALA A 369 0.25 14.21 11.40
N TYR A 370 -0.33 15.37 11.08
CA TYR A 370 -0.12 16.04 9.79
C TYR A 370 1.32 16.53 9.64
N TYR A 371 1.87 17.14 10.69
CA TYR A 371 3.25 17.66 10.68
C TYR A 371 4.29 16.55 10.67
N ASN A 372 4.02 15.43 11.36
CA ASN A 372 4.85 14.24 11.28
C ASN A 372 4.89 13.65 9.86
N GLU A 373 3.75 13.51 9.19
CA GLU A 373 3.70 13.08 7.80
C GLU A 373 4.38 14.09 6.86
N HIS A 374 4.20 15.39 7.10
CA HIS A 374 4.89 16.45 6.37
C HIS A 374 6.42 16.27 6.45
N LYS A 375 6.98 16.11 7.66
CA LYS A 375 8.42 15.85 7.87
C LYS A 375 8.89 14.59 7.14
N ILE A 376 8.17 13.48 7.27
CA ILE A 376 8.56 12.20 6.66
C ILE A 376 8.60 12.34 5.13
N LEU A 377 7.54 12.89 4.53
CA LEU A 377 7.45 13.09 3.09
C LEU A 377 8.47 14.09 2.58
N LEU A 378 8.70 15.18 3.31
CA LEU A 378 9.69 16.20 2.95
C LEU A 378 11.10 15.60 2.94
N THR A 379 11.47 14.87 3.98
CA THR A 379 12.80 14.24 4.10
C THR A 379 13.03 13.27 2.94
N LYS A 380 12.01 12.48 2.58
CA LYS A 380 12.09 11.56 1.44
C LYS A 380 12.20 12.28 0.10
N ALA A 381 11.41 13.34 -0.10
CA ALA A 381 11.43 14.11 -1.33
C ALA A 381 12.78 14.83 -1.53
N LEU A 382 13.37 15.39 -0.46
CA LEU A 382 14.70 15.98 -0.48
C LEU A 382 15.79 14.94 -0.76
N LYS A 383 15.71 13.76 -0.12
CA LYS A 383 16.63 12.64 -0.39
C LYS A 383 16.53 12.20 -1.86
N TRP A 384 15.32 12.07 -2.39
CA TRP A 384 15.04 11.74 -3.79
C TRP A 384 15.67 12.74 -4.76
N GLN A 385 15.49 14.04 -4.50
CA GLN A 385 16.07 15.11 -5.32
C GLN A 385 17.59 15.11 -5.28
N ARG A 386 18.20 14.99 -4.09
CA ARG A 386 19.66 14.92 -3.90
C ARG A 386 20.29 13.73 -4.62
N GLN A 387 19.57 12.62 -4.72
CA GLN A 387 20.01 11.41 -5.42
C GLN A 387 19.58 11.41 -6.91
N GLN A 388 19.45 12.57 -7.53
CA GLN A 388 19.15 12.70 -8.97
C GLN A 388 17.87 11.97 -9.39
N ASN A 389 16.81 12.13 -8.58
CA ASN A 389 15.49 11.55 -8.80
C ASN A 389 15.47 10.01 -8.78
N ASN A 390 16.27 9.41 -7.91
CA ASN A 390 16.39 7.96 -7.76
C ASN A 390 15.03 7.24 -7.58
N PRO A 391 14.59 6.38 -8.51
CA PRO A 391 13.28 5.74 -8.45
C PRO A 391 13.11 4.80 -7.25
N SER A 392 14.22 4.37 -6.62
CA SER A 392 14.22 3.47 -5.46
C SER A 392 13.68 4.11 -4.17
N ILE A 393 13.60 5.45 -4.12
CA ILE A 393 13.09 6.22 -2.97
C ILE A 393 11.58 6.49 -3.10
N LEU A 394 11.03 6.38 -4.31
CA LEU A 394 9.63 6.70 -4.58
C LEU A 394 8.67 5.81 -3.78
N LEU A 395 7.55 6.39 -3.38
CA LEU A 395 6.57 5.71 -2.53
C LEU A 395 5.80 4.63 -3.31
N ARG A 396 5.42 3.57 -2.59
CA ARG A 396 4.66 2.43 -3.12
C ARG A 396 3.63 1.95 -2.11
N GLY A 397 2.64 1.18 -2.59
CA GLY A 397 1.69 0.46 -1.74
C GLY A 397 0.94 1.35 -0.75
N TYR A 398 0.93 0.95 0.52
CA TYR A 398 0.29 1.70 1.60
C TYR A 398 0.84 3.13 1.73
N ASN A 399 2.15 3.32 1.70
CA ASN A 399 2.80 4.62 1.88
C ASN A 399 2.39 5.62 0.80
N LEU A 400 2.24 5.15 -0.45
CA LEU A 400 1.75 5.98 -1.54
C LEU A 400 0.30 6.41 -1.33
N ARG A 401 -0.57 5.49 -0.90
CA ARG A 401 -1.98 5.80 -0.60
C ARG A 401 -2.11 6.77 0.58
N SER A 402 -1.30 6.59 1.62
CA SER A 402 -1.24 7.50 2.78
C SER A 402 -0.81 8.90 2.34
N ALA A 403 0.26 8.99 1.53
CA ALA A 403 0.76 10.26 1.01
C ALA A 403 -0.27 10.97 0.11
N GLN A 404 -1.03 10.24 -0.71
CA GLN A 404 -2.13 10.82 -1.49
C GLN A 404 -3.23 11.41 -0.60
N ALA A 405 -3.62 10.70 0.46
CA ALA A 405 -4.61 11.18 1.40
C ALA A 405 -4.12 12.43 2.15
N TRP A 406 -2.86 12.41 2.60
CA TRP A 406 -2.20 13.55 3.22
C TRP A 406 -2.15 14.76 2.27
N LEU A 407 -1.79 14.56 1.00
CA LEU A 407 -1.70 15.63 0.00
C LEU A 407 -3.06 16.30 -0.23
N LYS A 408 -4.14 15.51 -0.32
CA LYS A 408 -5.51 16.01 -0.43
C LYS A 408 -5.91 16.89 0.75
N VAL A 409 -5.54 16.50 1.98
CA VAL A 409 -5.77 17.32 3.18
C VAL A 409 -4.90 18.58 3.13
N GLY A 410 -3.63 18.44 2.79
CA GLY A 410 -2.66 19.54 2.74
C GLY A 410 -3.08 20.68 1.82
N HIS A 411 -3.62 20.37 0.62
CA HIS A 411 -4.12 21.39 -0.31
C HIS A 411 -5.29 22.24 0.24
N THR A 412 -6.00 21.77 1.27
CA THR A 412 -7.09 22.54 1.89
C THR A 412 -6.62 23.45 3.03
N ARG A 413 -5.36 23.29 3.48
CA ARG A 413 -4.81 24.04 4.61
C ARG A 413 -4.29 25.40 4.14
N ARG A 414 -4.56 26.44 4.94
CA ARG A 414 -4.00 27.78 4.73
C ARG A 414 -2.56 27.90 5.22
N ASN A 415 -2.25 27.19 6.31
CA ASN A 415 -0.95 27.26 6.97
C ASN A 415 -0.20 25.94 6.73
N HIS A 416 1.08 26.05 6.34
CA HIS A 416 1.99 24.92 6.09
C HIS A 416 1.44 23.93 5.04
N PRO A 417 1.10 24.40 3.82
CA PRO A 417 0.70 23.50 2.75
C PRO A 417 1.87 22.61 2.32
N PRO A 418 1.59 21.50 1.61
CA PRO A 418 2.64 20.70 0.98
C PRO A 418 3.59 21.57 0.15
N THR A 419 4.88 21.24 0.19
CA THR A 419 5.87 21.91 -0.65
C THR A 419 5.76 21.42 -2.10
N ALA A 420 6.19 22.24 -3.06
CA ALA A 420 6.21 21.85 -4.47
C ALA A 420 7.01 20.55 -4.70
N LEU A 421 8.09 20.35 -3.94
CA LEU A 421 8.91 19.15 -4.02
C LEU A 421 8.18 17.91 -3.48
N GLN A 422 7.40 18.02 -2.41
CA GLN A 422 6.57 16.91 -1.92
C GLN A 422 5.49 16.53 -2.95
N GLU A 423 4.86 17.53 -3.57
CA GLU A 423 3.87 17.31 -4.64
C GLU A 423 4.49 16.59 -5.85
N GLU A 424 5.66 17.05 -6.28
CA GLU A 424 6.41 16.41 -7.37
C GLU A 424 6.78 14.97 -7.01
N PHE A 425 7.33 14.74 -5.82
CA PHE A 425 7.73 13.42 -5.35
C PHE A 425 6.55 12.43 -5.29
N ILE A 426 5.39 12.86 -4.79
CA ILE A 426 4.18 12.03 -4.75
C ILE A 426 3.65 11.78 -6.16
N THR A 427 3.66 12.80 -7.02
CA THR A 427 3.20 12.69 -8.42
C THR A 427 4.08 11.73 -9.21
N GLU A 428 5.40 11.83 -9.10
CA GLU A 428 6.33 10.89 -9.72
C GLU A 428 6.16 9.48 -9.15
N SER A 429 5.90 9.36 -7.84
CA SER A 429 5.58 8.06 -7.24
C SER A 429 4.33 7.42 -7.85
N LEU A 430 3.34 8.22 -8.25
CA LEU A 430 2.11 7.75 -8.93
C LEU A 430 2.28 7.41 -10.40
N ARG A 431 3.23 8.05 -11.09
CA ARG A 431 3.51 7.79 -12.51
C ARG A 431 4.22 6.47 -12.73
N GLN A 432 4.93 5.98 -11.71
CA GLN A 432 5.65 4.73 -11.81
C GLN A 432 4.67 3.55 -11.86
N PRO A 433 4.93 2.55 -12.73
CA PRO A 433 4.14 1.35 -12.72
C PRO A 433 4.25 0.67 -11.35
N PRO A 434 3.18 0.02 -10.86
CA PRO A 434 3.29 -0.79 -9.65
C PRO A 434 4.38 -1.83 -9.88
N LEU A 435 5.41 -1.81 -9.02
CA LEU A 435 6.46 -2.83 -9.03
C LEU A 435 5.84 -4.17 -8.65
N GLU A 436 6.17 -5.22 -9.40
CA GLU A 436 5.73 -6.59 -9.09
C GLU A 436 6.37 -7.10 -7.79
N SER A 437 7.60 -6.67 -7.47
CA SER A 437 8.25 -6.90 -6.18
C SER A 437 9.33 -5.85 -5.88
N LEU A 438 9.73 -5.76 -4.62
CA LEU A 438 10.89 -4.99 -4.13
C LEU A 438 12.11 -5.91 -4.05
N ASP A 439 13.32 -5.36 -4.14
CA ASP A 439 14.53 -6.19 -4.14
C ASP A 439 14.83 -6.80 -2.75
N VAL A 440 14.66 -6.04 -1.67
CA VAL A 440 15.13 -6.44 -0.33
C VAL A 440 14.19 -6.00 0.79
N PHE A 441 13.78 -6.94 1.63
CA PHE A 441 13.22 -6.69 2.95
C PHE A 441 14.35 -6.68 3.98
N ILE A 442 14.47 -5.65 4.82
CA ILE A 442 15.52 -5.54 5.84
C ILE A 442 14.91 -5.82 7.23
N SER A 443 15.22 -6.99 7.78
CA SER A 443 14.88 -7.39 9.16
C SER A 443 16.05 -7.15 10.11
N TYR A 444 15.80 -6.47 11.22
CA TYR A 444 16.82 -6.06 12.19
C TYR A 444 16.19 -5.75 13.55
N SER A 445 16.99 -5.80 14.62
CA SER A 445 16.57 -5.27 15.92
C SER A 445 16.71 -3.74 15.91
N ARG A 446 15.74 -3.02 16.50
CA ARG A 446 15.79 -1.55 16.57
C ARG A 446 17.03 -0.98 17.28
N ALA A 447 17.75 -1.80 18.06
CA ALA A 447 19.02 -1.39 18.67
C ALA A 447 20.19 -1.37 17.66
N ASP A 448 20.02 -2.02 16.52
CA ASP A 448 21.00 -2.13 15.43
C ASP A 448 20.60 -1.23 14.23
N SER A 449 19.77 -0.22 14.50
CA SER A 449 19.20 0.73 13.53
C SER A 449 20.24 1.45 12.70
N ASP A 450 21.41 1.76 13.27
CA ASP A 450 22.46 2.51 12.56
C ASP A 450 23.02 1.73 11.38
N LEU A 451 23.33 0.45 11.57
CA LEU A 451 23.77 -0.41 10.47
C LEU A 451 22.65 -0.61 9.46
N ALA A 452 21.42 -0.84 9.94
CA ALA A 452 20.26 -1.07 9.08
C ALA A 452 19.97 0.14 8.17
N ARG A 453 20.03 1.36 8.72
CA ARG A 453 19.88 2.62 7.98
C ARG A 453 21.00 2.81 6.97
N LYS A 454 22.25 2.58 7.38
CA LYS A 454 23.41 2.68 6.47
C LYS A 454 23.33 1.68 5.31
N LEU A 455 22.87 0.46 5.57
CA LEU A 455 22.62 -0.56 4.55
C LEU A 455 21.49 -0.15 3.61
N ASN A 456 20.37 0.32 4.15
CA ASN A 456 19.23 0.82 3.37
C ASN A 456 19.65 1.95 2.42
N ASP A 457 20.35 2.96 2.94
CA ASP A 457 20.83 4.10 2.15
C ASP A 457 21.81 3.67 1.06
N SER A 458 22.75 2.78 1.40
CA SER A 458 23.74 2.28 0.45
C SER A 458 23.09 1.41 -0.64
N LEU A 459 22.10 0.59 -0.30
CA LEU A 459 21.33 -0.22 -1.27
C LEU A 459 20.53 0.68 -2.22
N GLN A 460 19.83 1.69 -1.69
CA GLN A 460 19.08 2.65 -2.50
C GLN A 460 19.99 3.41 -3.46
N LEU A 461 21.18 3.84 -3.02
CA LEU A 461 22.18 4.48 -3.88
C LEU A 461 22.67 3.57 -5.02
N GLN A 462 22.65 2.25 -4.84
CA GLN A 462 22.93 1.26 -5.89
C GLN A 462 21.71 0.95 -6.78
N GLY A 463 20.61 1.68 -6.62
CA GLY A 463 19.37 1.49 -7.39
C GLY A 463 18.54 0.29 -6.95
N LYS A 464 18.76 -0.23 -5.74
CA LYS A 464 17.95 -1.32 -5.16
C LYS A 464 16.77 -0.75 -4.41
N THR A 465 15.61 -1.36 -4.61
CA THR A 465 14.37 -1.06 -3.89
C THR A 465 14.33 -1.82 -2.57
N THR A 466 14.07 -1.12 -1.47
CA THR A 466 14.12 -1.69 -0.13
C THR A 466 12.80 -1.48 0.61
N TRP A 467 12.44 -2.45 1.44
CA TRP A 467 11.41 -2.31 2.47
C TRP A 467 12.10 -2.19 3.83
N PHE A 468 11.85 -1.08 4.54
CA PHE A 468 12.53 -0.73 5.79
C PHE A 468 11.53 -0.14 6.81
N ASP A 469 11.35 -0.84 7.94
CA ASP A 469 10.27 -0.64 8.93
C ASP A 469 10.20 0.77 9.58
N GLN A 470 11.34 1.45 9.78
CA GLN A 470 11.37 2.73 10.49
C GLN A 470 10.78 3.91 9.71
N GLU A 471 10.43 3.73 8.44
CA GLU A 471 10.08 4.86 7.57
C GLU A 471 8.58 5.13 7.43
N SER A 472 7.65 4.31 7.97
CA SER A 472 6.25 4.42 7.51
C SER A 472 5.10 3.85 8.36
N ILE A 473 5.26 3.43 9.62
CA ILE A 473 4.11 2.83 10.33
C ILE A 473 3.75 3.58 11.60
N VAL A 474 2.63 4.29 11.52
CA VAL A 474 1.89 4.83 12.66
C VAL A 474 1.52 3.65 13.57
N SER A 475 1.87 3.75 14.85
CA SER A 475 1.53 2.76 15.88
C SER A 475 0.03 2.43 15.87
N GLY A 476 -0.33 1.27 15.32
CA GLY A 476 -1.71 0.80 15.19
C GLY A 476 -1.78 -0.71 15.00
N THR A 477 -2.96 -1.29 15.22
CA THR A 477 -3.25 -2.74 15.26
C THR A 477 -2.97 -3.51 13.96
N ASP A 478 -2.61 -2.86 12.85
CA ASP A 478 -2.31 -3.49 11.55
C ASP A 478 -0.79 -3.63 11.24
N PHE A 479 0.10 -3.25 12.17
CA PHE A 479 1.56 -3.23 11.96
C PHE A 479 2.14 -4.58 11.48
N GLN A 480 1.79 -5.67 12.16
CA GLN A 480 2.26 -7.01 11.81
C GLN A 480 1.81 -7.44 10.40
N GLN A 481 0.59 -7.05 10.00
CA GLN A 481 0.08 -7.37 8.66
C GLN A 481 0.84 -6.62 7.57
N GLU A 482 1.23 -5.36 7.81
CA GLU A 482 2.05 -4.59 6.88
C GLU A 482 3.46 -5.15 6.76
N ILE A 483 4.07 -5.61 7.86
CA ILE A 483 5.34 -6.36 7.80
C ILE A 483 5.20 -7.61 6.93
N TYR A 484 4.17 -8.43 7.14
CA TYR A 484 3.94 -9.62 6.32
C TYR A 484 3.63 -9.27 4.85
N ARG A 485 2.98 -8.14 4.56
CA ARG A 485 2.86 -7.62 3.20
C ARG A 485 4.23 -7.24 2.62
N GLY A 486 5.07 -6.57 3.40
CA GLY A 486 6.45 -6.22 3.03
C GLY A 486 7.29 -7.46 2.68
N ILE A 487 7.28 -8.49 3.54
CA ILE A 487 8.01 -9.74 3.31
C ILE A 487 7.53 -10.43 2.03
N ARG A 488 6.21 -10.53 1.82
CA ARG A 488 5.63 -11.07 0.58
C ARG A 488 6.08 -10.30 -0.67
N ALA A 489 6.11 -8.98 -0.55
CA ALA A 489 6.44 -8.07 -1.63
C ALA A 489 7.92 -8.08 -2.04
N CYS A 490 8.84 -8.61 -1.21
CA CYS A 490 10.28 -8.53 -1.47
C CYS A 490 10.88 -9.83 -2.03
N ASP A 491 11.92 -9.70 -2.85
CA ASP A 491 12.69 -10.82 -3.44
C ASP A 491 13.60 -11.51 -2.42
N ASN A 492 14.33 -10.69 -1.66
CA ASN A 492 15.29 -11.16 -0.67
C ASN A 492 14.85 -10.75 0.74
N PHE A 493 15.09 -11.63 1.71
CA PHE A 493 14.93 -11.36 3.13
C PHE A 493 16.32 -11.19 3.75
N LEU A 494 16.73 -9.93 3.93
CA LEU A 494 18.00 -9.56 4.54
C LEU A 494 17.85 -9.48 6.06
N PHE A 495 18.55 -10.34 6.80
CA PHE A 495 18.53 -10.35 8.27
C PHE A 495 19.87 -9.86 8.85
N ILE A 496 19.81 -8.84 9.71
CA ILE A 496 20.98 -8.33 10.44
C ILE A 496 21.12 -9.11 11.75
N LEU A 497 22.17 -9.93 11.82
CA LEU A 497 22.48 -10.78 12.97
C LEU A 497 23.16 -9.96 14.08
N SER A 498 22.46 -9.85 15.20
CA SER A 498 22.95 -9.39 16.49
C SER A 498 22.33 -10.24 17.60
N PRO A 499 22.91 -10.29 18.82
CA PRO A 499 22.30 -10.99 19.95
C PRO A 499 20.87 -10.54 20.23
N ARG A 500 20.56 -9.25 19.97
CA ARG A 500 19.22 -8.69 20.20
C ARG A 500 18.24 -9.04 19.09
N ALA A 501 18.69 -9.07 17.84
CA ALA A 501 17.85 -9.50 16.72
C ALA A 501 17.48 -10.98 16.85
N VAL A 502 18.45 -11.83 17.19
CA VAL A 502 18.24 -13.28 17.31
C VAL A 502 17.30 -13.64 18.46
N ASN A 503 17.37 -12.91 19.57
CA ASN A 503 16.51 -13.14 20.75
C ASN A 503 15.18 -12.36 20.72
N SER A 504 14.87 -11.64 19.63
CA SER A 504 13.66 -10.84 19.51
C SER A 504 12.48 -11.68 18.99
N PRO A 505 11.37 -11.80 19.74
CA PRO A 505 10.18 -12.53 19.28
C PRO A 505 9.63 -11.99 17.95
N TYR A 506 9.65 -10.66 17.75
CA TYR A 506 9.20 -10.05 16.50
C TYR A 506 10.06 -10.49 15.30
N CYS A 507 11.39 -10.54 15.47
CA CYS A 507 12.29 -10.98 14.42
C CYS A 507 12.12 -12.49 14.16
N GLN A 508 11.81 -13.27 15.18
CA GLN A 508 11.49 -14.68 15.03
C GLN A 508 10.24 -14.88 14.17
N ASP A 509 9.14 -14.18 14.46
CA ASP A 509 7.89 -14.25 13.69
C ASP A 509 8.11 -13.86 12.21
N GLU A 510 8.94 -12.85 11.94
CA GLU A 510 9.32 -12.45 10.59
C GLU A 510 10.09 -13.54 9.85
N VAL A 511 11.05 -14.18 10.52
CA VAL A 511 11.86 -15.27 9.97
C VAL A 511 11.00 -16.49 9.68
N GLU A 512 10.09 -16.87 10.59
CA GLU A 512 9.16 -17.98 10.40
C GLU A 512 8.25 -17.74 9.19
N TYR A 513 7.71 -16.53 9.06
CA TYR A 513 6.86 -16.16 7.93
C TYR A 513 7.63 -16.10 6.59
N ALA A 514 8.84 -15.54 6.58
CA ALA A 514 9.69 -15.53 5.39
C ALA A 514 10.07 -16.96 4.96
N ALA A 515 10.30 -17.85 5.93
CA ALA A 515 10.59 -19.26 5.70
C ALA A 515 9.39 -20.03 5.14
N SER A 516 8.16 -19.79 5.64
CA SER A 516 6.95 -20.43 5.11
C SER A 516 6.70 -20.07 3.64
N LEU A 517 7.15 -18.89 3.22
CA LEU A 517 7.11 -18.40 1.85
C LEU A 517 8.31 -18.83 0.99
N ASN A 518 9.24 -19.61 1.56
CA ASN A 518 10.50 -20.02 0.96
C ASN A 518 11.29 -18.84 0.36
N LYS A 519 11.31 -17.69 1.05
CA LYS A 519 12.06 -16.52 0.61
C LYS A 519 13.56 -16.77 0.64
N ARG A 520 14.30 -16.04 -0.20
CA ARG A 520 15.76 -16.10 -0.19
C ARG A 520 16.30 -15.33 1.00
N PHE A 521 16.86 -16.04 1.98
CA PHE A 521 17.56 -15.44 3.10
C PHE A 521 18.96 -14.95 2.71
N VAL A 522 19.29 -13.74 3.14
CA VAL A 522 20.63 -13.17 3.12
C VAL A 522 20.93 -12.68 4.53
N THR A 523 22.04 -13.10 5.13
CA THR A 523 22.35 -12.76 6.53
C THR A 523 23.62 -11.93 6.62
N VAL A 524 23.59 -10.89 7.45
CA VAL A 524 24.74 -10.00 7.72
C VAL A 524 25.08 -10.08 9.20
N LEU A 525 26.31 -10.48 9.53
CA LEU A 525 26.79 -10.52 10.91
C LEU A 525 27.25 -9.13 11.37
N HIS A 526 26.46 -8.50 12.23
CA HIS A 526 26.77 -7.21 12.83
C HIS A 526 27.53 -7.35 14.15
N GLN A 527 27.10 -8.25 15.03
CA GLN A 527 27.71 -8.50 16.33
C GLN A 527 27.91 -10.01 16.54
N GLN A 528 28.87 -10.40 17.38
CA GLN A 528 29.06 -11.81 17.71
C GLN A 528 27.80 -12.37 18.37
N ILE A 529 27.35 -13.52 17.89
CA ILE A 529 26.18 -14.25 18.38
C ILE A 529 26.57 -15.65 18.82
N ASN A 530 25.80 -16.19 19.75
CA ASN A 530 25.85 -17.61 20.05
C ASN A 530 25.06 -18.37 18.98
N THR A 531 25.72 -19.27 18.27
CA THR A 531 25.13 -20.01 17.14
C THR A 531 24.02 -20.96 17.57
N ALA A 532 23.96 -21.33 18.85
CA ALA A 532 22.88 -22.16 19.40
C ALA A 532 21.53 -21.43 19.46
N ASP A 533 21.54 -20.10 19.51
CA ASP A 533 20.33 -19.29 19.63
C ASP A 533 19.73 -18.95 18.24
N LEU A 534 20.42 -19.31 17.15
CA LEU A 534 19.98 -19.03 15.79
C LEU A 534 18.74 -19.84 15.41
N HIS A 535 17.79 -19.16 14.77
CA HIS A 535 16.68 -19.84 14.11
C HIS A 535 17.20 -20.86 13.07
N PRO A 536 16.63 -22.07 12.98
CA PRO A 536 17.14 -23.14 12.10
C PRO A 536 17.31 -22.75 10.64
N GLU A 537 16.43 -21.89 10.11
CA GLU A 537 16.54 -21.40 8.73
C GLU A 537 17.71 -20.43 8.52
N LEU A 538 18.01 -19.58 9.51
CA LEU A 538 19.15 -18.68 9.46
C LEU A 538 20.47 -19.45 9.59
N ALA A 539 20.50 -20.53 10.39
CA ALA A 539 21.68 -21.37 10.59
C ALA A 539 22.11 -22.13 9.31
N LYS A 540 21.20 -22.33 8.35
CA LYS A 540 21.50 -22.96 7.04
C LYS A 540 22.19 -22.01 6.05
N VAL A 541 22.20 -20.72 6.34
CA VAL A 541 22.66 -19.66 5.41
C VAL A 541 24.03 -19.17 5.84
N GLN A 542 24.95 -19.05 4.87
CA GLN A 542 26.25 -18.45 5.13
C GLN A 542 26.08 -16.95 5.37
N TRP A 543 26.54 -16.46 6.52
CA TRP A 543 26.51 -15.03 6.83
C TRP A 543 27.68 -14.26 6.21
N LEU A 544 27.41 -13.00 5.87
CA LEU A 544 28.39 -12.02 5.48
C LEU A 544 28.89 -11.29 6.73
N ASP A 545 30.18 -11.44 7.05
CA ASP A 545 30.72 -10.86 8.28
C ASP A 545 31.14 -9.41 8.10
N PHE A 546 30.34 -8.48 8.64
CA PHE A 546 30.61 -7.06 8.56
C PHE A 546 31.66 -6.58 9.59
N ASN A 547 32.15 -7.48 10.46
CA ASN A 547 33.26 -7.21 11.36
C ASN A 547 34.64 -7.59 10.77
N GLN A 548 34.69 -8.29 9.63
CA GLN A 548 35.92 -8.61 8.93
C GLN A 548 36.48 -7.39 8.17
N ASN A 549 37.71 -7.52 7.63
CA ASN A 549 38.40 -6.49 6.83
C ASN A 549 38.65 -5.15 7.55
N GLN A 550 39.12 -5.17 8.80
CA GLN A 550 39.31 -3.96 9.62
C GLN A 550 38.02 -3.12 9.76
N ARG A 551 36.84 -3.73 9.62
CA ARG A 551 35.53 -3.07 9.58
C ARG A 551 35.35 -2.13 8.37
N ASP A 552 36.00 -2.43 7.25
CA ASP A 552 35.71 -1.74 5.98
C ASP A 552 34.31 -2.09 5.49
N PHE A 553 33.39 -1.18 5.77
CA PHE A 553 31.99 -1.27 5.35
C PHE A 553 31.85 -1.46 3.84
N ASN A 554 32.65 -0.78 3.02
CA ASN A 554 32.46 -0.76 1.58
C ASN A 554 32.80 -2.12 0.94
N ALA A 555 33.87 -2.76 1.41
CA ALA A 555 34.25 -4.09 0.95
C ALA A 555 33.15 -5.13 1.23
N ASN A 556 32.64 -5.14 2.47
CA ASN A 556 31.60 -6.07 2.91
C ASN A 556 30.25 -5.77 2.23
N PHE A 557 29.94 -4.49 2.02
CA PHE A 557 28.75 -4.05 1.29
C PHE A 557 28.75 -4.50 -0.18
N ASN A 558 29.90 -4.40 -0.87
CA ASN A 558 30.01 -4.91 -2.25
C ASN A 558 29.75 -6.42 -2.35
N GLN A 559 30.15 -7.19 -1.33
CA GLN A 559 29.84 -8.61 -1.26
C GLN A 559 28.34 -8.87 -1.04
N LEU A 560 27.67 -8.05 -0.22
CA LEU A 560 26.22 -8.09 -0.05
C LEU A 560 25.51 -7.83 -1.38
N VAL A 561 25.89 -6.78 -2.12
CA VAL A 561 25.28 -6.46 -3.42
C VAL A 561 25.44 -7.62 -4.40
N ARG A 562 26.65 -8.20 -4.53
CA ARG A 562 26.90 -9.38 -5.36
C ARG A 562 26.01 -10.57 -4.98
N THR A 563 25.81 -10.78 -3.68
CA THR A 563 24.94 -11.85 -3.18
C THR A 563 23.50 -11.61 -3.61
N LEU A 564 23.00 -10.37 -3.48
CA LEU A 564 21.65 -9.97 -3.90
C LEU A 564 21.44 -10.06 -5.43
N ASP A 565 22.49 -9.83 -6.22
CA ASP A 565 22.43 -9.91 -7.70
C ASP A 565 22.55 -11.33 -8.26
N THR A 566 23.00 -12.28 -7.46
CA THR A 566 23.10 -13.69 -7.89
C THR A 566 21.72 -14.24 -8.20
N ASP A 567 21.52 -14.82 -9.40
CA ASP A 567 20.24 -15.39 -9.85
C ASP A 567 19.04 -14.41 -9.74
N ARG A 568 19.26 -13.10 -9.89
CA ARG A 568 18.24 -12.06 -9.67
C ARG A 568 16.91 -12.34 -10.37
N GLU A 569 16.92 -12.68 -11.66
CA GLU A 569 15.70 -12.96 -12.44
C GLU A 569 14.90 -14.15 -11.90
N HIS A 570 15.60 -15.18 -11.39
CA HIS A 570 14.98 -16.35 -10.78
C HIS A 570 14.28 -15.99 -9.46
N VAL A 571 14.96 -15.24 -8.58
CA VAL A 571 14.40 -14.81 -7.29
C VAL A 571 13.22 -13.86 -7.50
N HIS A 572 13.33 -12.97 -8.48
CA HIS A 572 12.26 -12.06 -8.87
C HIS A 572 11.02 -12.82 -9.36
N SER A 573 11.21 -13.76 -10.29
CA SER A 573 10.13 -14.62 -10.80
C SER A 573 9.48 -15.43 -9.68
N HIS A 574 10.28 -15.96 -8.73
CA HIS A 574 9.76 -16.63 -7.55
C HIS A 574 8.79 -15.73 -6.76
N SER A 575 9.20 -14.51 -6.40
CA SER A 575 8.32 -13.59 -5.67
C SER A 575 7.08 -13.22 -6.46
N LYS A 576 7.21 -12.94 -7.75
CA LYS A 576 6.09 -12.62 -8.64
C LYS A 576 5.03 -13.72 -8.63
N TRP A 577 5.43 -14.97 -8.88
CA TRP A 577 4.50 -16.10 -8.92
C TRP A 577 3.93 -16.44 -7.55
N LEU A 578 4.72 -16.25 -6.48
CA LEU A 578 4.23 -16.42 -5.12
C LEU A 578 3.11 -15.44 -4.79
N GLN A 579 3.28 -14.15 -5.13
CA GLN A 579 2.26 -13.14 -4.87
C GLN A 579 0.96 -13.43 -5.63
N ARG A 580 1.04 -13.79 -6.91
CA ARG A 580 -0.14 -14.15 -7.71
C ARG A 580 -0.84 -15.38 -7.16
N ALA A 581 -0.07 -16.39 -6.76
CA ALA A 581 -0.63 -17.61 -6.17
C ALA A 581 -1.32 -17.34 -4.81
N LEU A 582 -0.73 -16.47 -3.97
CA LEU A 582 -1.35 -16.03 -2.71
C LEU A 582 -2.62 -15.21 -2.94
N GLU A 583 -2.65 -14.34 -3.95
CA GLU A 583 -3.86 -13.59 -4.31
C GLU A 583 -4.97 -14.53 -4.84
N TRP A 584 -4.61 -15.51 -5.65
CA TRP A 584 -5.52 -16.53 -6.16
C TRP A 584 -6.13 -17.37 -5.03
N GLU A 585 -5.32 -17.84 -4.09
CA GLU A 585 -5.79 -18.57 -2.89
C GLU A 585 -6.72 -17.69 -2.03
N GLN A 586 -6.33 -16.45 -1.73
CA GLN A 586 -7.13 -15.53 -0.91
C GLN A 586 -8.49 -15.19 -1.54
N LYS A 587 -8.58 -15.18 -2.87
CA LYS A 587 -9.82 -14.89 -3.61
C LYS A 587 -10.64 -16.14 -3.91
N GLY A 588 -10.33 -17.28 -3.30
CA GLY A 588 -11.10 -18.52 -3.42
C GLY A 588 -10.87 -19.26 -4.73
N GLU A 589 -9.64 -19.22 -5.25
CA GLU A 589 -9.17 -20.03 -6.37
C GLU A 589 -9.90 -19.80 -7.70
N THR A 590 -10.28 -18.55 -7.99
CA THR A 590 -11.05 -18.23 -9.21
C THR A 590 -10.25 -18.38 -10.50
N ASN A 591 -10.93 -18.83 -11.57
CA ASN A 591 -10.33 -19.03 -12.90
C ASN A 591 -9.87 -17.74 -13.60
N ASP A 592 -10.33 -16.58 -13.12
CA ASP A 592 -9.97 -15.27 -13.69
C ASP A 592 -8.56 -14.82 -13.33
N LEU A 593 -7.99 -15.36 -12.24
CA LEU A 593 -6.66 -15.00 -11.76
C LEU A 593 -5.55 -15.96 -12.26
N LEU A 594 -5.95 -17.09 -12.86
CA LEU A 594 -5.04 -18.07 -13.45
C LEU A 594 -4.25 -17.47 -14.62
N LEU A 595 -3.03 -17.98 -14.81
CA LEU A 595 -2.13 -17.52 -15.87
C LEU A 595 -2.66 -17.93 -17.24
N ARG A 596 -2.44 -17.08 -18.25
CA ARG A 596 -2.82 -17.33 -19.66
C ARG A 596 -1.74 -16.87 -20.62
N GLY A 597 -1.69 -17.48 -21.80
CA GLY A 597 -0.78 -17.07 -22.88
C GLY A 597 0.68 -17.03 -22.45
N ASN A 598 1.38 -15.94 -22.78
CA ASN A 598 2.81 -15.81 -22.52
C ASN A 598 3.17 -15.85 -21.02
N GLU A 599 2.31 -15.33 -20.12
CA GLU A 599 2.62 -15.37 -18.69
C GLU A 599 2.67 -16.80 -18.15
N PHE A 600 1.77 -17.67 -18.62
CA PHE A 600 1.78 -19.09 -18.27
C PHE A 600 3.07 -19.76 -18.76
N LEU A 601 3.47 -19.49 -20.01
CA LEU A 601 4.70 -20.06 -20.59
C LEU A 601 5.95 -19.64 -19.80
N ILE A 602 6.04 -18.37 -19.38
CA ILE A 602 7.15 -17.88 -18.56
C ILE A 602 7.16 -18.58 -17.20
N ALA A 603 6.00 -18.70 -16.54
CA ALA A 603 5.89 -19.36 -15.24
C ALA A 603 6.20 -20.86 -15.31
N GLN A 604 5.74 -21.56 -16.35
CA GLN A 604 6.02 -22.97 -16.58
C GLN A 604 7.52 -23.20 -16.83
N SER A 605 8.13 -22.42 -17.73
CA SER A 605 9.57 -22.47 -17.99
C SER A 605 10.38 -22.22 -16.71
N TRP A 606 10.00 -21.22 -15.91
CA TRP A 606 10.62 -20.96 -14.62
C TRP A 606 10.53 -22.18 -13.68
N LEU A 607 9.36 -22.81 -13.58
CA LEU A 607 9.15 -23.98 -12.72
C LEU A 607 10.02 -25.18 -13.15
N GLU A 608 10.14 -25.41 -14.46
CA GLU A 608 10.97 -26.47 -15.04
C GLU A 608 12.46 -26.22 -14.77
N VAL A 609 12.97 -25.03 -15.08
CA VAL A 609 14.37 -24.64 -14.83
C VAL A 609 14.70 -24.75 -13.34
N THR A 610 13.80 -24.33 -12.47
CA THR A 610 13.95 -24.43 -11.01
C THR A 610 14.18 -25.87 -10.57
N ALA A 611 13.39 -26.82 -11.13
CA ALA A 611 13.50 -28.24 -10.80
C ALA A 611 14.76 -28.89 -11.40
N GLN A 612 15.11 -28.54 -12.64
CA GLN A 612 16.25 -29.12 -13.36
C GLN A 612 17.60 -28.67 -12.77
N GLU A 613 17.77 -27.35 -12.56
CA GLU A 613 19.03 -26.77 -12.08
C GLU A 613 19.11 -26.72 -10.54
N LYS A 614 18.04 -27.14 -9.84
CA LYS A 614 17.92 -27.07 -8.38
C LYS A 614 18.19 -25.66 -7.82
N LYS A 615 17.68 -24.64 -8.53
CA LYS A 615 17.84 -23.24 -8.14
C LYS A 615 17.24 -22.96 -6.76
N LYS A 616 17.80 -21.98 -6.06
CA LYS A 616 17.29 -21.47 -4.77
C LYS A 616 16.81 -20.02 -4.95
N PRO A 617 15.63 -19.65 -4.42
CA PRO A 617 14.68 -20.49 -3.69
C PRO A 617 13.96 -21.48 -4.61
N SER A 618 13.52 -22.62 -4.06
CA SER A 618 12.73 -23.61 -4.79
C SER A 618 11.26 -23.20 -4.89
N ALA A 619 10.53 -23.68 -5.89
CA ALA A 619 9.10 -23.43 -5.98
C ALA A 619 8.34 -24.01 -4.77
N THR A 620 7.52 -23.18 -4.13
CA THR A 620 6.59 -23.54 -3.06
C THR A 620 5.48 -24.47 -3.56
N ALA A 621 4.82 -25.17 -2.63
CA ALA A 621 3.67 -26.01 -2.97
C ALA A 621 2.53 -25.20 -3.61
N LEU A 622 2.28 -24.00 -3.09
CA LEU A 622 1.24 -23.10 -3.60
C LEU A 622 1.54 -22.61 -5.03
N GLN A 623 2.79 -22.23 -5.34
CA GLN A 623 3.17 -21.85 -6.71
C GLN A 623 2.99 -23.00 -7.70
N LYS A 624 3.37 -24.23 -7.31
CA LYS A 624 3.19 -25.42 -8.15
C LYS A 624 1.71 -25.65 -8.45
N LEU A 625 0.88 -25.63 -7.40
CA LEU A 625 -0.57 -25.78 -7.53
C LEU A 625 -1.16 -24.71 -8.45
N PHE A 626 -0.75 -23.45 -8.29
CA PHE A 626 -1.24 -22.34 -9.11
C PHE A 626 -0.89 -22.50 -10.60
N ILE A 627 0.36 -22.91 -10.90
CA ILE A 627 0.81 -23.13 -12.28
C ILE A 627 0.10 -24.37 -12.88
N GLU A 628 -0.04 -25.46 -12.12
CA GLU A 628 -0.76 -26.67 -12.54
C GLU A 628 -2.25 -26.39 -12.80
N SER A 629 -2.91 -25.62 -11.93
CA SER A 629 -4.30 -25.19 -12.12
C SER A 629 -4.44 -24.29 -13.35
N SER A 630 -3.48 -23.41 -13.60
CA SER A 630 -3.44 -22.58 -14.82
C SER A 630 -3.32 -23.44 -16.08
N GLN A 631 -2.47 -24.48 -16.05
CA GLN A 631 -2.32 -25.42 -17.15
C GLN A 631 -3.64 -26.15 -17.45
N LYS A 632 -4.29 -26.73 -16.44
CA LYS A 632 -5.57 -27.45 -16.60
C LYS A 632 -6.66 -26.55 -17.17
N ALA A 633 -6.71 -25.29 -16.74
CA ALA A 633 -7.68 -24.32 -17.25
C ALA A 633 -7.44 -23.98 -18.73
N ILE A 634 -6.18 -23.86 -19.17
CA ILE A 634 -5.82 -23.66 -20.58
C ILE A 634 -6.20 -24.88 -21.41
N GLU A 635 -5.86 -26.09 -20.96
CA GLU A 635 -6.20 -27.34 -21.66
C GLU A 635 -7.73 -27.48 -21.83
N THR A 636 -8.49 -27.19 -20.77
CA THR A 636 -9.96 -27.21 -20.82
C THR A 636 -10.50 -26.17 -21.82
N ALA A 637 -9.96 -24.96 -21.84
CA ALA A 637 -10.38 -23.91 -22.77
C ALA A 637 -10.04 -24.25 -24.24
N GLU A 638 -8.90 -24.89 -24.50
CA GLU A 638 -8.53 -25.37 -25.82
C GLU A 638 -9.44 -26.51 -26.30
N GLU A 639 -9.83 -27.42 -25.41
CA GLU A 639 -10.80 -28.48 -25.72
C GLU A 639 -12.18 -27.91 -26.04
N GLU A 640 -12.66 -26.94 -25.26
CA GLU A 640 -13.91 -26.22 -25.53
C GLU A 640 -13.84 -25.44 -26.85
N GLU A 641 -12.71 -24.83 -27.18
CA GLU A 641 -12.52 -24.15 -28.46
C GLU A 641 -12.50 -25.13 -29.63
N LYS A 642 -11.80 -26.27 -29.52
CA LYS A 642 -11.83 -27.34 -30.52
C LYS A 642 -13.25 -27.87 -30.71
N HIS A 643 -14.00 -28.06 -29.63
CA HIS A 643 -15.39 -28.49 -29.70
C HIS A 643 -16.25 -27.44 -30.44
N ARG A 644 -16.10 -26.15 -30.11
CA ARG A 644 -16.80 -25.05 -30.81
C ARG A 644 -16.42 -24.96 -32.28
N GLN A 645 -15.15 -25.12 -32.61
CA GLN A 645 -14.66 -25.13 -34.00
C GLN A 645 -15.21 -26.32 -34.77
N ALA A 646 -15.24 -27.51 -34.17
CA ALA A 646 -15.82 -28.70 -34.76
C ALA A 646 -17.34 -28.55 -34.97
N GLU A 647 -18.06 -27.96 -34.02
CA GLU A 647 -19.49 -27.67 -34.14
C GLU A 647 -19.77 -26.63 -35.23
N MET A 648 -18.96 -25.57 -35.31
CA MET A 648 -19.05 -24.57 -36.39
C MET A 648 -18.75 -25.17 -37.76
N LEU A 649 -17.73 -26.03 -37.88
CA LEU A 649 -17.43 -26.73 -39.12
C LEU A 649 -18.57 -27.65 -39.52
N ARG A 650 -19.14 -28.40 -38.58
CA ARG A 650 -20.31 -29.25 -38.81
C ARG A 650 -21.51 -28.43 -39.29
N LEU A 651 -21.79 -27.28 -38.68
CA LEU A 651 -22.84 -26.36 -39.12
C LEU A 651 -22.56 -25.77 -40.52
N GLN A 652 -21.30 -25.50 -40.86
CA GLN A 652 -20.91 -25.07 -42.21
C GLN A 652 -21.09 -26.18 -43.24
N GLU A 653 -20.71 -27.42 -42.92
CA GLU A 653 -20.93 -28.59 -43.76
C GLU A 653 -22.43 -28.86 -43.99
N GLU A 654 -23.26 -28.69 -42.95
CA GLU A 654 -24.71 -28.82 -43.06
C GLU A 654 -25.29 -27.73 -43.97
N LYS A 655 -24.90 -26.46 -43.77
CA LYS A 655 -25.33 -25.35 -44.63
C LYS A 655 -24.84 -25.48 -46.08
N THR A 656 -23.64 -25.99 -46.31
CA THR A 656 -23.11 -26.22 -47.67
C THR A 656 -23.83 -27.36 -48.36
N LYS A 657 -24.11 -28.47 -47.67
CA LYS A 657 -24.97 -29.55 -48.19
C LYS A 657 -26.38 -29.07 -48.51
N GLU A 658 -26.97 -28.25 -47.65
CA GLU A 658 -28.27 -27.62 -47.94
C GLU A 658 -28.21 -26.69 -49.16
N ALA A 659 -27.16 -25.88 -49.28
CA ALA A 659 -26.97 -25.00 -50.43
C ALA A 659 -26.77 -25.78 -51.73
N GLU A 660 -25.98 -26.85 -51.72
CA GLU A 660 -25.78 -27.75 -52.87
C GLU A 660 -27.07 -28.47 -53.24
N ALA A 661 -27.85 -28.94 -52.27
CA ALA A 661 -29.15 -29.56 -52.50
C ALA A 661 -30.13 -28.56 -53.16
N ARG A 662 -30.18 -27.31 -52.67
CA ARG A 662 -30.98 -26.24 -53.29
C ARG A 662 -30.52 -25.94 -54.72
N LEU A 663 -29.21 -25.85 -54.95
CA LEU A 663 -28.63 -25.59 -56.27
C LEU A 663 -28.91 -26.75 -57.24
N ALA A 664 -28.86 -28.00 -56.77
CA ALA A 664 -29.20 -29.18 -57.55
C ALA A 664 -30.69 -29.21 -57.91
N GLU A 665 -31.57 -28.85 -56.96
CA GLU A 665 -33.00 -28.72 -57.20
C GLU A 665 -33.31 -27.61 -58.21
N GLU A 666 -32.64 -26.46 -58.10
CA GLU A 666 -32.78 -25.34 -59.03
C GLU A 666 -32.30 -25.70 -60.44
N LYS A 667 -31.14 -26.37 -60.57
CA LYS A 667 -30.65 -26.92 -61.84
C LYS A 667 -31.64 -27.91 -62.44
N LYS A 668 -32.25 -28.78 -61.63
CA LYS A 668 -33.28 -29.73 -62.08
C LYS A 668 -34.50 -29.00 -62.64
N ARG A 669 -35.03 -28.00 -61.92
CA ARG A 669 -36.14 -27.15 -62.39
C ARG A 669 -35.80 -26.44 -63.71
N LEU A 670 -34.59 -25.88 -63.85
CA LEU A 670 -34.11 -25.26 -65.08
C LEU A 670 -34.05 -26.25 -66.25
N THR A 671 -33.60 -27.48 -66.03
CA THR A 671 -33.58 -28.50 -67.09
C THR A 671 -34.97 -28.95 -67.53
N GLU A 672 -35.93 -29.04 -66.61
CA GLU A 672 -37.32 -29.35 -66.92
C GLU A 672 -37.99 -28.21 -67.71
N GLN A 673 -37.76 -26.95 -67.31
CA GLN A 673 -38.23 -25.79 -68.08
C GLN A 673 -37.64 -25.74 -69.50
N LYS A 674 -36.35 -26.06 -69.67
CA LYS A 674 -35.75 -26.14 -71.01
C LYS A 674 -36.38 -27.24 -71.86
N LYS A 675 -36.72 -28.40 -71.26
CA LYS A 675 -37.42 -29.50 -71.96
C LYS A 675 -38.84 -29.12 -72.36
N SER A 676 -39.60 -28.44 -71.49
CA SER A 676 -40.95 -27.98 -71.81
C SER A 676 -40.96 -26.91 -72.92
N ALA A 677 -40.04 -25.95 -72.87
CA ALA A 677 -39.87 -24.94 -73.91
C ALA A 677 -39.51 -25.56 -75.28
N LYS A 678 -38.67 -26.60 -75.31
CA LYS A 678 -38.33 -27.33 -76.54
C LYS A 678 -39.55 -28.06 -77.13
N ARG A 679 -40.40 -28.67 -76.30
CA ARG A 679 -41.66 -29.30 -76.73
C ARG A 679 -42.65 -28.28 -77.30
N GLN A 680 -42.79 -27.12 -76.65
CA GLN A 680 -43.64 -26.03 -77.16
C GLN A 680 -43.19 -25.52 -78.53
N LYS A 681 -41.89 -25.36 -78.77
CA LYS A 681 -41.36 -24.95 -80.08
C LYS A 681 -41.64 -25.98 -81.18
N ILE A 682 -41.49 -27.27 -80.89
CA ILE A 682 -41.80 -28.34 -81.85
C ILE A 682 -43.30 -28.37 -82.19
N PHE A 683 -44.16 -28.19 -81.18
CA PHE A 683 -45.60 -28.14 -81.36
C PHE A 683 -46.05 -26.95 -82.22
N LEU A 684 -45.53 -25.74 -81.98
CA LEU A 684 -45.83 -24.56 -82.79
C LEU A 684 -45.41 -24.74 -84.27
N GLY A 685 -44.27 -25.38 -84.51
CA GLY A 685 -43.79 -25.69 -85.86
C GLY A 685 -44.78 -26.55 -86.66
N ALA A 686 -45.32 -27.60 -86.03
CA ALA A 686 -46.27 -28.53 -86.68
C ALA A 686 -47.61 -27.88 -87.04
N VAL A 687 -48.14 -27.02 -86.15
CA VAL A 687 -49.42 -26.30 -86.39
C VAL A 687 -49.31 -25.34 -87.58
N SER A 688 -48.15 -24.70 -87.75
CA SER A 688 -47.89 -23.75 -88.84
C SER A 688 -47.93 -24.41 -90.22
N THR A 689 -47.40 -25.63 -90.32
CA THR A 689 -47.32 -26.37 -91.59
C THR A 689 -48.69 -26.86 -92.06
N ALA A 690 -49.55 -27.26 -91.12
CA ALA A 690 -50.90 -27.73 -91.43
C ALA A 690 -51.80 -26.61 -92.02
N LEU A 691 -51.62 -25.36 -91.57
CA LEU A 691 -52.40 -24.22 -92.03
C LEU A 691 -52.13 -23.89 -93.51
N VAL A 692 -50.88 -24.00 -93.96
CA VAL A 692 -50.47 -23.70 -95.34
C VAL A 692 -51.09 -24.68 -96.35
N VAL A 693 -51.18 -25.96 -95.97
CA VAL A 693 -51.77 -27.01 -96.82
C VAL A 693 -53.27 -26.79 -97.04
N ALA A 694 -54.00 -26.35 -96.01
CA ALA A 694 -55.44 -26.13 -96.09
C ALA A 694 -55.81 -24.98 -97.06
N VAL A 695 -55.02 -23.90 -97.08
CA VAL A 695 -55.25 -22.76 -97.97
C VAL A 695 -55.00 -23.14 -99.44
N GLY A 696 -53.97 -23.96 -99.72
CA GLY A 696 -53.66 -24.42 -101.08
C GLY A 696 -54.77 -25.26 -101.71
N LEU A 697 -55.40 -26.15 -100.94
CA LEU A 697 -56.50 -27.00 -101.42
C LEU A 697 -57.77 -26.20 -101.77
N GLY A 698 -58.04 -25.10 -101.07
CA GLY A 698 -59.22 -24.25 -101.33
C GLY A 698 -59.18 -23.53 -102.69
N VAL A 699 -57.99 -23.13 -103.16
CA VAL A 699 -57.82 -22.41 -104.43
C VAL A 699 -58.06 -23.33 -105.63
N VAL A 700 -57.61 -24.59 -105.56
CA VAL A 700 -57.76 -25.57 -106.64
C VAL A 700 -59.25 -25.91 -106.88
N ALA A 701 -60.03 -26.07 -105.80
CA ALA A 701 -61.45 -26.36 -105.89
C ALA A 701 -62.27 -25.23 -106.55
N PHE A 702 -61.83 -23.97 -106.41
CA PHE A 702 -62.52 -22.82 -106.99
C PHE A 702 -62.37 -22.73 -108.52
N ILE A 703 -61.19 -23.10 -109.05
CA ILE A 703 -60.88 -23.04 -110.48
C ILE A 703 -61.70 -24.07 -111.26
N GLN A 704 -61.76 -25.32 -110.79
CA GLN A 704 -62.50 -26.40 -111.45
C GLN A 704 -64.00 -26.12 -111.58
N ARG A 705 -64.58 -25.39 -110.62
CA ARG A 705 -66.00 -25.02 -110.65
C ARG A 705 -66.35 -24.04 -111.77
N ARG A 706 -65.40 -23.19 -112.20
CA ARG A 706 -65.65 -22.17 -113.23
C ARG A 706 -65.67 -22.74 -114.66
N GLU A 707 -64.90 -23.78 -114.92
CA GLU A 707 -64.82 -24.41 -116.26
C GLU A 707 -66.07 -25.25 -116.57
N ALA A 708 -66.60 -26.00 -115.61
CA ALA A 708 -67.80 -26.81 -115.78
C ALA A 708 -69.06 -25.99 -116.17
N ILE A 709 -69.15 -24.74 -115.69
CA ILE A 709 -70.31 -23.86 -115.96
C ILE A 709 -70.32 -23.35 -117.42
N LYS A 710 -69.15 -23.20 -118.06
CA LYS A 710 -69.08 -22.73 -119.46
C LYS A 710 -69.52 -23.78 -120.47
N VAL A 711 -69.17 -25.05 -120.23
CA VAL A 711 -69.49 -26.16 -121.14
C VAL A 711 -71.00 -26.40 -121.20
N THR A 712 -71.67 -26.35 -120.04
CA THR A 712 -73.11 -26.64 -119.93
C THR A 712 -73.99 -25.57 -120.60
N ALA A 713 -73.56 -24.31 -120.61
CA ALA A 713 -74.30 -23.22 -121.28
C ALA A 713 -74.23 -23.29 -122.82
N GLY A 714 -73.15 -23.82 -123.39
CA GLY A 714 -73.00 -23.99 -124.83
C GLY A 714 -73.93 -25.05 -125.42
N GLN A 715 -74.16 -26.15 -124.68
CA GLN A 715 -75.06 -27.23 -125.10
C GLN A 715 -76.53 -26.79 -125.18
N ILE A 716 -76.98 -25.93 -124.27
CA ILE A 716 -78.36 -25.44 -124.23
C ILE A 716 -78.70 -24.60 -125.48
N ASN A 717 -77.78 -23.75 -125.93
CA ASN A 717 -78.00 -22.92 -127.12
C ASN A 717 -78.04 -23.73 -128.42
N ALA A 718 -77.20 -24.75 -128.54
CA ALA A 718 -77.18 -25.61 -129.71
C ALA A 718 -78.49 -26.40 -129.87
N LEU A 719 -79.03 -26.92 -128.77
CA LEU A 719 -80.31 -27.62 -128.75
C LEU A 719 -81.49 -26.69 -129.09
N ASN A 720 -81.48 -25.45 -128.60
CA ASN A 720 -82.54 -24.47 -128.87
C ASN A 720 -82.56 -23.99 -130.33
N GLY A 721 -81.40 -23.89 -130.98
CA GLY A 721 -81.33 -23.60 -132.43
C GLY A 721 -81.80 -24.78 -133.28
N TYR A 722 -81.55 -26.01 -132.84
CA TYR A 722 -81.93 -27.21 -133.56
C TYR A 722 -83.45 -27.46 -133.56
N SER A 723 -84.14 -27.14 -132.46
CA SER A 723 -85.61 -27.28 -132.39
C SER A 723 -86.37 -26.36 -133.35
N LEU A 724 -85.84 -25.16 -133.64
CA LEU A 724 -86.44 -24.23 -134.61
C LEU A 724 -86.36 -24.76 -136.05
N ILE A 725 -85.24 -25.38 -136.41
CA ILE A 725 -85.03 -25.95 -137.76
C ILE A 725 -85.98 -27.14 -137.98
N LEU A 726 -86.22 -27.95 -136.95
CA LEU A 726 -87.15 -29.09 -137.01
C LEU A 726 -88.63 -28.67 -137.15
N ASP A 727 -89.00 -27.51 -136.59
CA ASP A 727 -90.37 -26.96 -136.72
C ASP A 727 -90.65 -26.47 -138.15
N GLU A 728 -89.70 -25.74 -138.77
CA GLU A 728 -89.83 -25.29 -140.17
C GLU A 728 -89.95 -26.46 -141.16
N SER A 729 -89.44 -27.65 -140.80
CA SER A 729 -89.51 -28.86 -141.61
C SER A 729 -90.73 -29.76 -141.30
N ASN A 730 -91.72 -29.24 -140.57
CA ASN A 730 -93.03 -29.87 -140.29
C ASN A 730 -92.93 -31.17 -139.45
N GLN A 731 -91.86 -31.33 -138.66
CA GLN A 731 -91.63 -32.47 -137.74
C GLN A 731 -91.92 -32.06 -136.27
N GLU A 732 -93.19 -31.74 -135.99
CA GLU A 732 -93.63 -31.07 -134.75
C GLU A 732 -93.31 -31.84 -133.45
N LEU A 733 -93.38 -33.18 -133.47
CA LEU A 733 -93.15 -33.99 -132.26
C LEU A 733 -91.68 -33.96 -131.82
N ASP A 734 -90.76 -34.04 -132.78
CA ASP A 734 -89.31 -34.06 -132.51
C ASP A 734 -88.80 -32.66 -132.12
N ALA A 735 -89.38 -31.61 -132.71
CA ALA A 735 -89.13 -30.21 -132.32
C ALA A 735 -89.51 -29.96 -130.84
N MET A 736 -90.67 -30.46 -130.39
CA MET A 736 -91.10 -30.35 -128.98
C MET A 736 -90.20 -31.15 -128.02
N VAL A 737 -89.75 -32.35 -128.40
CA VAL A 737 -88.90 -33.17 -127.54
C VAL A 737 -87.55 -32.50 -127.28
N GLU A 738 -86.92 -31.91 -128.30
CA GLU A 738 -85.64 -31.22 -128.12
C GLU A 738 -85.78 -29.88 -127.39
N ALA A 739 -86.89 -29.15 -127.58
CA ALA A 739 -87.19 -27.95 -126.80
C ALA A 739 -87.42 -28.26 -125.29
N ILE A 740 -88.08 -29.38 -124.97
CA ILE A 740 -88.24 -29.86 -123.58
C ILE A 740 -86.89 -30.32 -123.00
N ARG A 741 -86.03 -30.95 -123.80
CA ARG A 741 -84.69 -31.37 -123.38
C ARG A 741 -83.78 -30.17 -123.08
N ALA A 742 -83.85 -29.11 -123.88
CA ALA A 742 -83.18 -27.83 -123.60
C ALA A 742 -83.70 -27.19 -122.29
N GLY A 743 -85.01 -27.21 -122.06
CA GLY A 743 -85.63 -26.72 -120.81
C GLY A 743 -85.27 -27.52 -119.56
N SER A 744 -85.11 -28.84 -119.67
CA SER A 744 -84.65 -29.72 -118.58
C SER A 744 -83.22 -29.40 -118.14
N LEU A 745 -82.31 -29.16 -119.09
CA LEU A 745 -80.90 -28.82 -118.80
C LEU A 745 -80.76 -27.43 -118.17
N LEU A 746 -81.64 -26.48 -118.52
CA LEU A 746 -81.70 -25.15 -117.89
C LEU A 746 -82.03 -25.23 -116.38
N LYS A 747 -82.81 -26.23 -115.94
CA LYS A 747 -83.24 -26.40 -114.54
C LYS A 747 -82.07 -26.68 -113.57
N ASN A 748 -80.97 -27.24 -114.09
CA ASN A 748 -79.77 -27.59 -113.32
C ASN A 748 -78.69 -26.50 -113.30
N LEU A 749 -78.90 -25.38 -114.01
CA LEU A 749 -77.98 -24.24 -114.05
C LEU A 749 -78.50 -23.09 -113.16
N THR A 750 -77.81 -22.83 -112.05
CA THR A 750 -78.18 -21.77 -111.10
C THR A 750 -77.62 -20.38 -111.46
N SER A 751 -76.61 -20.30 -112.34
CA SER A 751 -76.05 -19.03 -112.82
C SER A 751 -76.35 -18.83 -114.31
N LYS A 752 -76.67 -17.59 -114.73
CA LYS A 752 -77.11 -17.19 -116.09
C LYS A 752 -78.48 -17.68 -116.58
N LYS A 753 -79.27 -18.33 -115.71
CA LYS A 753 -80.63 -18.82 -116.02
C LYS A 753 -81.52 -17.76 -116.69
N ASN A 754 -81.63 -16.56 -116.10
CA ASN A 754 -82.50 -15.49 -116.61
C ASN A 754 -82.17 -15.00 -118.04
N GLN A 755 -80.92 -15.16 -118.52
CA GLN A 755 -80.54 -14.73 -119.88
C GLN A 755 -80.89 -15.76 -120.96
N LEU A 756 -81.02 -17.04 -120.59
CA LEU A 756 -81.29 -18.15 -121.51
C LEU A 756 -82.75 -18.64 -121.42
N GLU A 757 -83.49 -18.19 -120.40
CA GLU A 757 -84.87 -18.60 -120.12
C GLU A 757 -85.89 -17.94 -121.08
N ALA A 758 -85.71 -16.65 -121.41
CA ALA A 758 -86.65 -15.93 -122.26
C ALA A 758 -86.77 -16.51 -123.70
N PRO A 759 -85.68 -16.82 -124.43
CA PRO A 759 -85.77 -17.38 -125.78
C PRO A 759 -86.41 -18.78 -125.82
N ILE A 760 -86.15 -19.62 -124.83
CA ILE A 760 -86.65 -21.01 -124.75
C ILE A 760 -88.16 -21.03 -124.44
N LEU A 761 -88.62 -20.15 -123.54
CA LEU A 761 -90.04 -20.01 -123.21
C LEU A 761 -90.88 -19.49 -124.39
N THR A 762 -90.35 -18.53 -125.16
CA THR A 762 -91.03 -18.01 -126.35
C THR A 762 -91.25 -19.11 -127.38
N ILE A 763 -90.25 -19.95 -127.66
CA ILE A 763 -90.35 -21.04 -128.64
C ILE A 763 -91.30 -22.15 -128.16
N LEU A 764 -91.24 -22.52 -126.87
CA LEU A 764 -92.19 -23.48 -126.29
C LEU A 764 -93.63 -22.97 -126.35
N GLN A 765 -93.86 -21.67 -126.18
CA GLN A 765 -95.19 -21.03 -126.34
C GLN A 765 -95.65 -21.00 -127.80
N GLU A 766 -94.75 -20.70 -128.74
CA GLU A 766 -95.06 -20.64 -130.18
C GLU A 766 -95.42 -22.03 -130.73
N LEU A 767 -94.66 -23.07 -130.35
CA LEU A 767 -94.93 -24.48 -130.69
C LEU A 767 -96.27 -25.00 -130.11
N THR A 768 -96.62 -24.61 -128.87
CA THR A 768 -97.91 -24.98 -128.26
C THR A 768 -99.10 -24.21 -128.82
N TYR A 769 -98.91 -22.98 -129.31
CA TYR A 769 -99.96 -22.20 -129.94
C TYR A 769 -100.27 -22.70 -131.37
N ASN A 770 -99.25 -23.05 -132.16
CA ASN A 770 -99.42 -23.56 -133.52
C ASN A 770 -100.08 -24.95 -133.57
N THR A 771 -99.76 -25.85 -132.63
CA THR A 771 -100.43 -27.15 -132.48
C THR A 771 -101.90 -27.00 -132.06
N GLY A 772 -102.24 -26.00 -131.25
CA GLY A 772 -103.63 -25.68 -130.87
C GLY A 772 -104.48 -25.12 -132.02
N LYS A 773 -103.87 -24.45 -133.00
CA LYS A 773 -104.57 -23.84 -134.15
C LYS A 773 -104.88 -24.87 -135.24
N ARG A 774 -103.95 -25.79 -135.55
CA ARG A 774 -104.17 -26.88 -136.53
C ARG A 774 -105.17 -27.95 -136.07
N PHE A 775 -105.40 -28.10 -134.76
CA PHE A 775 -106.42 -29.03 -134.24
C PHE A 775 -107.87 -28.50 -134.39
N ARG A 776 -108.07 -27.18 -134.50
CA ARG A 776 -109.40 -26.58 -134.73
C ARG A 776 -109.86 -26.64 -136.19
N GLU A 777 -108.95 -26.77 -137.16
CA GLU A 777 -109.28 -26.83 -138.59
C GLU A 777 -109.69 -28.23 -139.09
N ARG A 778 -109.67 -29.26 -138.23
CA ARG A 778 -110.03 -30.66 -138.60
C ARG A 778 -111.45 -31.11 -138.18
N ASN A 779 -112.19 -30.34 -137.39
CA ASN A 779 -113.54 -30.69 -136.90
C ASN A 779 -114.54 -29.55 -137.15
N GLN A 780 -115.00 -29.48 -138.40
CA GLN A 780 -116.27 -28.90 -138.91
C GLN A 780 -116.17 -29.04 -140.44
N ALA A 781 -116.85 -29.93 -141.17
CA ALA A 781 -118.11 -30.70 -140.99
C ALA A 781 -118.51 -31.15 -139.59
#